data_AF-A0A7S0NFG6-F1
#
_entry.id   AF-A0A7S0NFG6-F1
#
_cell.length_a   1.000
_cell.length_b   1.000
_cell.length_c   1.000
_cell.angle_alpha   90.00
_cell.angle_beta   90.00
_cell.angle_gamma   90.00
#
_symmetry.space_group_name_H-M   'P 1'
#
loop_
_entity.id
_entity.type
_entity.pdbx_description
1 polymer ?
#
loop_
_entity_poly.entity_id
_entity_poly.type
_entity_poly.pdbx_seq_one_letter_code
_entity_poly.pdbx_strand_id
1 'polypeptide(L)'
;DRADECYKEADDEEKKEILIQLRNDILASLQEHKTTEEISGLINRSEELLSAAKLRDAAELAREALTKIKGEANPNLKKRAERVIEMVEVKLKQSDLKEMFLQAINRGTKAVEVDDLEEAERARSEAKRGLQSLGETNSMELKELEDAISRKKMSIQARLLMAQMEEMMARNELEEARNLLVRTVEYLRESEIKDKDQIIFDLMSKIQRAEQADKVNKQLVKLIAETENCFNDQRVMEAKTNLELALRLASDSNISEELSNLLQSWKLRISERESIGLLDQEIDRQIASAQKLLLEDKFDDVRLAIEEVNSKIDQLRAADEEKFSKHKKKASEMLEKCNELEVRKQMRVEGIRVLSDAQTAIREQDEKTAADRCQRARDLFTQLRDTEMMEMLEKLEQQVEDLKRKLQANDLIDAADASLRDAAKAIADQDFELAKSKIRIARDLYERAGEDRDGELSRIQGHLAEMELKSIARKRGDDFFQKAVAHLKAEETSEALEAVIIARQAYEEAEADAMLQALNELQEEILTAQNESDVSVATPRMDSYSMSSARRSASVPRRSIWRKALDPSSNEVYFYHTSTKATQWDRPEDYDTEEDEAFEVLKENSKGSLLLDAMVGKSDTNSFTDMNTTMTLNGLDPKQILEYAIYIGIDPTTEPHLLWIAEEGVAAELPEDFTQHTNQDGEVFYFNRKTKSSQWEHPLDNKYKELVAMKRKEAMGSTSQHADANEGSVSQAVEEEPVPMSLVNKMAPPTGLLW
;
A
#
# COMPACT_ATOMS: atom_id res chain seq x y z
N ASP A 1 -41.87 34.42 -163.86
CA ASP A 1 -43.34 34.60 -163.80
C ASP A 1 -43.78 35.66 -164.80
N ARG A 2 -43.93 36.94 -164.40
CA ARG A 2 -44.58 37.97 -165.23
C ARG A 2 -43.84 38.34 -166.53
N ALA A 3 -42.53 38.11 -166.59
CA ALA A 3 -41.74 38.27 -167.81
C ALA A 3 -41.90 37.08 -168.79
N ASP A 4 -42.12 35.87 -168.28
CA ASP A 4 -42.27 34.65 -169.08
C ASP A 4 -43.61 34.61 -169.84
N GLU A 5 -44.65 35.23 -169.29
CA GLU A 5 -45.95 35.36 -169.98
C GLU A 5 -45.87 36.26 -171.21
N CYS A 6 -45.13 37.37 -171.14
CA CYS A 6 -45.03 38.36 -172.22
C CYS A 6 -44.17 37.92 -173.42
N TYR A 7 -43.38 36.85 -173.32
CA TYR A 7 -42.43 36.44 -174.36
C TYR A 7 -42.77 35.12 -175.07
N LYS A 8 -43.95 34.54 -174.82
CA LYS A 8 -44.47 33.42 -175.63
C LYS A 8 -44.87 33.84 -177.06
N GLU A 9 -44.99 35.14 -177.32
CA GLU A 9 -45.43 35.71 -178.60
C GLU A 9 -44.30 36.41 -179.39
N ALA A 10 -43.04 36.27 -178.97
CA ALA A 10 -41.89 36.97 -179.57
C ALA A 10 -40.78 36.00 -180.04
N ASP A 11 -40.54 35.96 -181.36
CA ASP A 11 -39.59 35.08 -182.07
C ASP A 11 -38.10 35.51 -181.96
N ASP A 12 -37.67 36.01 -180.80
CA ASP A 12 -36.34 36.63 -180.61
C ASP A 12 -35.53 35.89 -179.52
N GLU A 13 -34.61 35.01 -179.94
CA GLU A 13 -33.86 34.10 -179.04
C GLU A 13 -32.89 34.81 -178.08
N GLU A 14 -32.15 35.84 -178.53
CA GLU A 14 -31.13 36.52 -177.70
C GLU A 14 -31.71 37.06 -176.38
N LYS A 15 -32.98 37.45 -176.38
CA LYS A 15 -33.67 38.00 -175.18
C LYS A 15 -34.07 36.92 -174.17
N LYS A 16 -34.22 35.65 -174.59
CA LYS A 16 -34.55 34.55 -173.67
C LYS A 16 -33.34 34.16 -172.83
N GLU A 17 -32.14 34.15 -173.41
CA GLU A 17 -30.91 33.75 -172.70
C GLU A 17 -30.56 34.72 -171.56
N ILE A 18 -30.64 36.04 -171.81
CA ILE A 18 -30.43 37.07 -170.78
C ILE A 18 -31.43 36.94 -169.62
N LEU A 19 -32.70 36.59 -169.90
CA LEU A 19 -33.73 36.41 -168.87
C LEU A 19 -33.49 35.15 -168.02
N ILE A 20 -32.97 34.07 -168.59
CA ILE A 20 -32.58 32.86 -167.83
C ILE A 20 -31.41 33.20 -166.89
N GLN A 21 -30.42 33.95 -167.36
CA GLN A 21 -29.31 34.41 -166.53
C GLN A 21 -29.82 35.27 -165.36
N LEU A 22 -30.64 36.29 -165.65
CA LEU A 22 -31.23 37.18 -164.63
C LEU A 22 -32.08 36.41 -163.61
N ARG A 23 -32.85 35.41 -164.06
CA ARG A 23 -33.64 34.53 -163.18
C ARG A 23 -32.76 33.72 -162.24
N ASN A 24 -31.65 33.16 -162.74
CA ASN A 24 -30.73 32.38 -161.93
C ASN A 24 -30.00 33.26 -160.90
N ASP A 25 -29.58 34.46 -161.28
CA ASP A 25 -28.96 35.43 -160.37
C ASP A 25 -29.94 35.87 -159.27
N ILE A 26 -31.20 36.17 -159.61
CA ILE A 26 -32.26 36.50 -158.64
C ILE A 26 -32.53 35.31 -157.69
N LEU A 27 -32.57 34.07 -158.21
CA LEU A 27 -32.77 32.88 -157.38
C LEU A 27 -31.57 32.63 -156.44
N ALA A 28 -30.34 32.89 -156.88
CA ALA A 28 -29.15 32.82 -156.06
C ALA A 28 -29.19 33.86 -154.92
N SER A 29 -29.44 35.14 -155.23
CA SER A 29 -29.58 36.19 -154.21
C SER A 29 -30.73 35.93 -153.24
N LEU A 30 -31.85 35.35 -153.69
CA LEU A 30 -32.95 34.95 -152.80
C LEU A 30 -32.58 33.79 -151.87
N GLN A 31 -31.70 32.86 -152.28
CA GLN A 31 -31.16 31.85 -151.37
C GLN A 31 -30.14 32.42 -150.39
N GLU A 32 -29.27 33.32 -150.80
CA GLU A 32 -28.34 34.02 -149.90
C GLU A 32 -29.08 34.86 -148.85
N HIS A 33 -30.15 35.55 -149.24
CA HIS A 33 -31.01 36.28 -148.29
C HIS A 33 -31.69 35.34 -147.29
N LYS A 34 -32.29 34.23 -147.73
CA LYS A 34 -32.92 33.25 -146.83
C LYS A 34 -31.93 32.64 -145.83
N THR A 35 -30.75 32.21 -146.31
CA THR A 35 -29.72 31.66 -145.41
C THR A 35 -29.20 32.71 -144.41
N THR A 36 -29.10 33.98 -144.81
CA THR A 36 -28.72 35.08 -143.91
C THR A 36 -29.79 35.36 -142.85
N GLU A 37 -31.07 35.30 -143.21
CA GLU A 37 -32.20 35.46 -142.29
C GLU A 37 -32.27 34.31 -141.27
N GLU A 38 -32.08 33.05 -141.72
CA GLU A 38 -31.99 31.86 -140.87
C GLU A 38 -30.82 31.95 -139.86
N ILE A 39 -29.62 32.37 -140.31
CA ILE A 39 -28.45 32.55 -139.44
C ILE A 39 -28.69 33.67 -138.42
N SER A 40 -29.31 34.78 -138.83
CA SER A 40 -29.67 35.88 -137.92
C SER A 40 -30.70 35.44 -136.87
N GLY A 41 -31.69 34.61 -137.27
CA GLY A 41 -32.66 34.01 -136.36
C GLY A 41 -32.01 33.11 -135.30
N LEU A 42 -31.06 32.26 -135.69
CA LEU A 42 -30.30 31.41 -134.77
C LEU A 42 -29.46 32.23 -133.77
N ILE A 43 -28.83 33.31 -134.23
CA ILE A 43 -28.02 34.19 -133.37
C ILE A 43 -28.90 34.98 -132.39
N ASN A 44 -30.01 35.56 -132.86
CA ASN A 44 -30.93 36.25 -131.95
C ASN A 44 -31.48 35.27 -130.89
N ARG A 45 -31.79 34.02 -131.28
CA ARG A 45 -32.25 32.99 -130.33
C ARG A 45 -31.15 32.54 -129.36
N SER A 46 -29.88 32.50 -129.77
CA SER A 46 -28.77 32.20 -128.86
C SER A 46 -28.51 33.34 -127.86
N GLU A 47 -28.66 34.60 -128.27
CA GLU A 47 -28.62 35.77 -127.38
C GLU A 47 -29.81 35.80 -126.39
N GLU A 48 -31.01 35.42 -126.82
CA GLU A 48 -32.17 35.20 -125.93
C GLU A 48 -31.91 34.08 -124.90
N LEU A 49 -31.33 32.96 -125.31
CA LEU A 49 -31.01 31.86 -124.38
C LEU A 49 -29.87 32.23 -123.41
N LEU A 50 -28.88 33.02 -123.85
CA LEU A 50 -27.81 33.55 -123.00
C LEU A 50 -28.31 34.57 -121.97
N SER A 51 -29.32 35.37 -122.31
CA SER A 51 -30.00 36.27 -121.36
C SER A 51 -30.94 35.52 -120.41
N ALA A 52 -31.61 34.47 -120.90
CA ALA A 52 -32.39 33.51 -120.08
C ALA A 52 -31.53 32.47 -119.32
N ALA A 53 -30.20 32.65 -119.27
CA ALA A 53 -29.22 31.78 -118.59
C ALA A 53 -29.21 30.28 -119.01
N LYS A 54 -29.77 29.94 -120.17
CA LYS A 54 -29.68 28.61 -120.78
C LYS A 54 -28.38 28.45 -121.56
N LEU A 55 -27.28 28.40 -120.82
CA LEU A 55 -25.92 28.56 -121.35
C LEU A 55 -25.52 27.49 -122.39
N ARG A 56 -25.88 26.22 -122.18
CA ARG A 56 -25.54 25.13 -123.14
C ARG A 56 -26.29 25.31 -124.46
N ASP A 57 -27.62 25.41 -124.39
CA ASP A 57 -28.50 25.64 -125.54
C ASP A 57 -28.09 26.91 -126.33
N ALA A 58 -27.70 27.99 -125.64
CA ALA A 58 -27.19 29.20 -126.26
C ALA A 58 -25.89 28.97 -127.05
N ALA A 59 -24.90 28.27 -126.47
CA ALA A 59 -23.65 27.96 -127.18
C ALA A 59 -23.87 26.97 -128.33
N GLU A 60 -24.80 26.02 -128.22
CA GLU A 60 -25.14 25.11 -129.32
C GLU A 60 -25.73 25.85 -130.52
N LEU A 61 -26.74 26.71 -130.30
CA LEU A 61 -27.30 27.53 -131.39
C LEU A 61 -26.29 28.54 -131.97
N ALA A 62 -25.41 29.12 -131.14
CA ALA A 62 -24.35 30.01 -131.62
C ALA A 62 -23.30 29.25 -132.46
N ARG A 63 -22.94 28.02 -132.09
CA ARG A 63 -22.06 27.14 -132.88
C ARG A 63 -22.74 26.70 -134.18
N GLU A 64 -24.02 26.36 -134.15
CA GLU A 64 -24.80 26.02 -135.35
C GLU A 64 -24.89 27.22 -136.33
N ALA A 65 -25.07 28.43 -135.82
CA ALA A 65 -25.00 29.64 -136.63
C ALA A 65 -23.61 29.82 -137.27
N LEU A 66 -22.52 29.57 -136.53
CA LEU A 66 -21.16 29.62 -137.07
C LEU A 66 -20.90 28.58 -138.16
N THR A 67 -21.39 27.34 -138.04
CA THR A 67 -21.19 26.31 -139.07
C THR A 67 -21.98 26.59 -140.36
N LYS A 68 -23.08 27.35 -140.28
CA LYS A 68 -23.88 27.76 -141.43
C LYS A 68 -23.31 28.97 -142.20
N ILE A 69 -22.41 29.76 -141.59
CA ILE A 69 -21.73 30.87 -142.27
C ILE A 69 -20.65 30.32 -143.23
N LYS A 70 -20.92 30.35 -144.53
CA LYS A 70 -19.95 30.00 -145.57
C LYS A 70 -18.98 31.17 -145.84
N GLY A 71 -17.69 30.96 -145.53
CA GLY A 71 -16.61 31.89 -145.89
C GLY A 71 -16.70 33.26 -145.21
N GLU A 72 -16.19 34.30 -145.88
CA GLU A 72 -16.15 35.68 -145.35
C GLU A 72 -17.49 36.44 -145.50
N ALA A 73 -18.55 35.79 -145.96
CA ALA A 73 -19.79 36.44 -146.42
C ALA A 73 -20.54 37.29 -145.37
N ASN A 74 -20.26 37.14 -144.06
CA ASN A 74 -20.90 37.99 -143.04
C ASN A 74 -20.10 38.13 -141.72
N PRO A 75 -19.08 39.01 -141.64
CA PRO A 75 -18.19 39.12 -140.48
C PRO A 75 -18.88 39.64 -139.21
N ASN A 76 -19.98 40.41 -139.35
CA ASN A 76 -20.71 40.96 -138.20
C ASN A 76 -21.54 39.89 -137.46
N LEU A 77 -22.17 38.96 -138.20
CA LEU A 77 -22.91 37.84 -137.61
C LEU A 77 -21.94 36.87 -136.92
N LYS A 78 -20.81 36.55 -137.57
CA LYS A 78 -19.73 35.75 -136.98
C LYS A 78 -19.26 36.31 -135.62
N LYS A 79 -18.95 37.61 -135.56
CA LYS A 79 -18.55 38.31 -134.30
C LYS A 79 -19.65 38.39 -133.24
N ARG A 80 -20.93 38.20 -133.57
CA ARG A 80 -22.01 38.07 -132.56
C ARG A 80 -22.01 36.67 -131.98
N ALA A 81 -22.02 35.64 -132.83
CA ALA A 81 -21.99 34.25 -132.38
C ALA A 81 -20.73 33.90 -131.55
N GLU A 82 -19.55 34.38 -131.96
CA GLU A 82 -18.30 34.22 -131.19
C GLU A 82 -18.39 34.86 -129.79
N ARG A 83 -18.96 36.08 -129.68
CA ARG A 83 -19.17 36.74 -128.38
C ARG A 83 -20.21 36.02 -127.50
N VAL A 84 -21.26 35.43 -128.09
CA VAL A 84 -22.21 34.61 -127.33
C VAL A 84 -21.50 33.39 -126.73
N ILE A 85 -20.63 32.72 -127.49
CA ILE A 85 -19.86 31.57 -127.00
C ILE A 85 -18.87 32.00 -125.91
N GLU A 86 -18.13 33.09 -126.11
CA GLU A 86 -17.20 33.63 -125.10
C GLU A 86 -17.91 34.00 -123.79
N MET A 87 -19.06 34.70 -123.88
CA MET A 87 -19.89 35.03 -122.72
C MET A 87 -20.50 33.79 -122.05
N VAL A 88 -20.87 32.75 -122.81
CA VAL A 88 -21.29 31.46 -122.25
C VAL A 88 -20.13 30.81 -121.48
N GLU A 89 -18.93 30.74 -122.05
CA GLU A 89 -17.78 30.10 -121.41
C GLU A 89 -17.32 30.82 -120.14
N VAL A 90 -17.39 32.16 -120.12
CA VAL A 90 -17.14 32.95 -118.90
C VAL A 90 -18.21 32.68 -117.84
N LYS A 91 -19.50 32.69 -118.20
CA LYS A 91 -20.60 32.42 -117.26
C LYS A 91 -20.58 30.97 -116.73
N LEU A 92 -20.21 29.99 -117.57
CA LEU A 92 -20.05 28.60 -117.14
C LEU A 92 -18.90 28.47 -116.13
N LYS A 93 -17.71 29.03 -116.42
CA LYS A 93 -16.59 29.04 -115.48
C LYS A 93 -16.95 29.72 -114.15
N GLN A 94 -17.70 30.82 -114.17
CA GLN A 94 -18.21 31.46 -112.96
C GLN A 94 -19.22 30.59 -112.20
N SER A 95 -20.09 29.86 -112.91
CA SER A 95 -21.03 28.90 -112.31
C SER A 95 -20.30 27.74 -111.64
N ASP A 96 -19.34 27.11 -112.33
CA ASP A 96 -18.57 25.96 -111.83
C ASP A 96 -17.73 26.36 -110.60
N LEU A 97 -17.08 27.54 -110.63
CA LEU A 97 -16.34 28.10 -109.49
C LEU A 97 -17.26 28.39 -108.29
N LYS A 98 -18.48 28.89 -108.53
CA LYS A 98 -19.48 29.13 -107.48
C LYS A 98 -20.02 27.83 -106.89
N GLU A 99 -20.17 26.79 -107.70
CA GLU A 99 -20.54 25.46 -107.20
C GLU A 99 -19.42 24.87 -106.35
N MET A 100 -18.16 24.92 -106.80
CA MET A 100 -17.00 24.50 -106.01
C MET A 100 -16.89 25.25 -104.67
N PHE A 101 -17.15 26.57 -104.67
CA PHE A 101 -17.21 27.38 -103.45
C PHE A 101 -18.28 26.85 -102.48
N LEU A 102 -19.51 26.66 -102.94
CA LEU A 102 -20.61 26.17 -102.10
C LEU A 102 -20.41 24.71 -101.63
N GLN A 103 -19.80 23.86 -102.44
CA GLN A 103 -19.42 22.51 -102.04
C GLN A 103 -18.34 22.53 -100.95
N ALA A 104 -17.34 23.42 -101.05
CA ALA A 104 -16.31 23.61 -100.03
C ALA A 104 -16.91 24.14 -98.72
N ILE A 105 -17.78 25.16 -98.77
CA ILE A 105 -18.50 25.64 -97.57
C ILE A 105 -19.29 24.52 -96.91
N ASN A 106 -20.13 23.79 -97.67
CA ASN A 106 -20.92 22.68 -97.12
C ASN A 106 -20.08 21.55 -96.52
N ARG A 107 -18.90 21.25 -97.11
CA ARG A 107 -17.95 20.28 -96.54
C ARG A 107 -17.35 20.80 -95.23
N GLY A 108 -16.96 22.07 -95.20
CA GLY A 108 -16.44 22.74 -93.99
C GLY A 108 -17.45 22.76 -92.85
N THR A 109 -18.70 23.13 -93.12
CA THR A 109 -19.77 23.15 -92.10
C THR A 109 -20.03 21.76 -91.53
N LYS A 110 -20.07 20.71 -92.37
CA LYS A 110 -20.18 19.31 -91.91
C LYS A 110 -18.98 18.85 -91.10
N ALA A 111 -17.77 19.26 -91.48
CA ALA A 111 -16.55 18.94 -90.72
C ALA A 111 -16.60 19.60 -89.33
N VAL A 112 -17.08 20.84 -89.23
CA VAL A 112 -17.35 21.55 -87.96
C VAL A 112 -18.42 20.83 -87.11
N GLU A 113 -19.48 20.29 -87.72
CA GLU A 113 -20.51 19.51 -87.00
C GLU A 113 -19.95 18.21 -86.39
N VAL A 114 -18.99 17.56 -87.07
CA VAL A 114 -18.37 16.28 -86.67
C VAL A 114 -17.06 16.48 -85.86
N ASP A 115 -16.73 17.72 -85.47
CA ASP A 115 -15.50 18.12 -84.78
C ASP A 115 -14.17 17.82 -85.57
N ASP A 116 -14.23 17.55 -86.88
CA ASP A 116 -13.05 17.45 -87.76
C ASP A 116 -12.55 18.85 -88.14
N LEU A 117 -11.74 19.41 -87.25
CA LEU A 117 -11.19 20.75 -87.41
C LEU A 117 -10.20 20.86 -88.59
N GLU A 118 -9.45 19.80 -88.90
CA GLU A 118 -8.48 19.84 -90.00
C GLU A 118 -9.18 19.91 -91.36
N GLU A 119 -10.20 19.08 -91.58
CA GLU A 119 -10.98 19.12 -92.82
C GLU A 119 -11.77 20.44 -92.91
N ALA A 120 -12.25 20.98 -91.78
CA ALA A 120 -12.88 22.30 -91.76
C ALA A 120 -11.92 23.42 -92.21
N GLU A 121 -10.64 23.41 -91.79
CA GLU A 121 -9.65 24.40 -92.22
C GLU A 121 -9.19 24.21 -93.68
N ARG A 122 -9.10 22.95 -94.15
CA ARG A 122 -8.87 22.65 -95.57
C ARG A 122 -10.02 23.19 -96.44
N ALA A 123 -11.25 22.87 -96.07
CA ALA A 123 -12.46 23.32 -96.75
C ALA A 123 -12.63 24.86 -96.73
N ARG A 124 -12.34 25.53 -95.61
CA ARG A 124 -12.23 27.00 -95.52
C ARG A 124 -11.20 27.55 -96.51
N SER A 125 -10.03 26.92 -96.61
CA SER A 125 -8.94 27.34 -97.49
C SER A 125 -9.24 27.07 -98.97
N GLU A 126 -10.04 26.05 -99.28
CA GLU A 126 -10.63 25.82 -100.61
C GLU A 126 -11.67 26.89 -100.96
N ALA A 127 -12.63 27.14 -100.07
CA ALA A 127 -13.66 28.16 -100.24
C ALA A 127 -13.05 29.56 -100.41
N LYS A 128 -12.05 29.93 -99.61
CA LYS A 128 -11.34 31.23 -99.74
C LYS A 128 -10.64 31.39 -101.09
N ARG A 129 -10.02 30.33 -101.62
CA ARG A 129 -9.43 30.33 -102.97
C ARG A 129 -10.49 30.40 -104.07
N GLY A 130 -11.62 29.71 -103.90
CA GLY A 130 -12.78 29.79 -104.80
C GLY A 130 -13.34 31.21 -104.89
N LEU A 131 -13.57 31.86 -103.75
CA LEU A 131 -14.07 33.23 -103.67
C LEU A 131 -13.12 34.24 -104.33
N GLN A 132 -11.81 34.13 -104.06
CA GLN A 132 -10.79 34.94 -104.73
C GLN A 132 -10.78 34.73 -106.26
N SER A 133 -11.01 33.50 -106.72
CA SER A 133 -11.07 33.16 -108.15
C SER A 133 -12.34 33.68 -108.84
N LEU A 134 -13.41 33.94 -108.08
CA LEU A 134 -14.62 34.62 -108.56
C LEU A 134 -14.46 36.15 -108.63
N GLY A 135 -13.39 36.71 -108.06
CA GLY A 135 -13.18 38.16 -107.93
C GLY A 135 -13.96 38.80 -106.78
N GLU A 136 -14.62 38.00 -105.95
CA GLU A 136 -15.33 38.45 -104.75
C GLU A 136 -14.37 38.48 -103.56
N THR A 137 -14.49 39.49 -102.69
CA THR A 137 -13.62 39.67 -101.51
C THR A 137 -14.29 39.27 -100.20
N ASN A 138 -15.62 39.35 -100.12
CA ASN A 138 -16.41 39.11 -98.93
C ASN A 138 -17.60 38.18 -99.27
N SER A 139 -17.74 37.09 -98.52
CA SER A 139 -18.94 36.24 -98.49
C SER A 139 -19.40 36.09 -97.03
N MET A 140 -20.71 36.05 -96.82
CA MET A 140 -21.30 35.84 -95.50
C MET A 140 -21.11 34.40 -95.04
N GLU A 141 -21.28 33.45 -95.97
CA GLU A 141 -21.16 32.01 -95.78
C GLU A 141 -19.72 31.59 -95.40
N LEU A 142 -18.71 32.21 -96.03
CA LEU A 142 -17.31 32.00 -95.64
C LEU A 142 -17.05 32.55 -94.24
N LYS A 143 -17.61 33.72 -93.90
CA LYS A 143 -17.43 34.31 -92.57
C LYS A 143 -18.11 33.46 -91.49
N GLU A 144 -19.32 32.96 -91.73
CA GLU A 144 -20.03 32.07 -90.81
C GLU A 144 -19.25 30.77 -90.54
N LEU A 145 -18.62 30.20 -91.57
CA LEU A 145 -17.71 29.06 -91.42
C LEU A 145 -16.44 29.43 -90.64
N GLU A 146 -15.83 30.59 -90.90
CA GLU A 146 -14.66 31.07 -90.14
C GLU A 146 -14.98 31.32 -88.66
N ASP A 147 -16.14 31.91 -88.36
CA ASP A 147 -16.63 32.13 -87.01
C ASP A 147 -16.93 30.79 -86.30
N ALA A 148 -17.51 29.80 -87.00
CA ALA A 148 -17.79 28.47 -86.45
C ALA A 148 -16.51 27.66 -86.15
N ILE A 149 -15.54 27.65 -87.07
CA ILE A 149 -14.20 27.08 -86.85
C ILE A 149 -13.53 27.72 -85.63
N SER A 150 -13.67 29.04 -85.48
CA SER A 150 -13.09 29.78 -84.35
C SER A 150 -13.73 29.39 -83.01
N ARG A 151 -15.07 29.31 -82.93
CA ARG A 151 -15.77 28.86 -81.70
C ARG A 151 -15.44 27.40 -81.34
N LYS A 152 -15.27 26.51 -82.32
CA LYS A 152 -14.79 25.13 -82.07
C LYS A 152 -13.36 25.11 -81.54
N LYS A 153 -12.45 25.92 -82.09
CA LYS A 153 -11.08 26.10 -81.56
C LYS A 153 -11.09 26.54 -80.10
N MET A 154 -11.87 27.55 -79.75
CA MET A 154 -12.01 27.98 -78.35
C MET A 154 -12.60 26.88 -77.45
N SER A 155 -13.52 26.07 -77.97
CA SER A 155 -14.10 24.92 -77.25
C SER A 155 -13.09 23.80 -76.97
N ILE A 156 -12.19 23.51 -77.90
CA ILE A 156 -11.12 22.51 -77.71
C ILE A 156 -10.07 23.06 -76.72
N GLN A 157 -9.67 24.32 -76.89
CA GLN A 157 -8.69 24.96 -76.00
C GLN A 157 -9.21 25.06 -74.56
N ALA A 158 -10.49 25.40 -74.36
CA ALA A 158 -11.12 25.40 -73.05
C ALA A 158 -11.06 24.00 -72.39
N ARG A 159 -11.38 22.94 -73.13
CA ARG A 159 -11.31 21.54 -72.64
C ARG A 159 -9.88 21.15 -72.23
N LEU A 160 -8.88 21.51 -73.03
CA LEU A 160 -7.47 21.25 -72.71
C LEU A 160 -7.02 21.97 -71.43
N LEU A 161 -7.37 23.25 -71.29
CA LEU A 161 -7.00 24.04 -70.11
C LEU A 161 -7.72 23.55 -68.85
N MET A 162 -8.98 23.08 -68.94
CA MET A 162 -9.68 22.45 -67.81
C MET A 162 -8.97 21.17 -67.34
N ALA A 163 -8.53 20.31 -68.27
CA ALA A 163 -7.79 19.09 -67.92
C ALA A 163 -6.43 19.40 -67.27
N GLN A 164 -5.69 20.39 -67.79
CA GLN A 164 -4.45 20.88 -67.18
C GLN A 164 -4.68 21.43 -65.76
N MET A 165 -5.81 22.11 -65.54
CA MET A 165 -6.16 22.64 -64.23
C MET A 165 -6.52 21.53 -63.23
N GLU A 166 -7.21 20.48 -63.66
CA GLU A 166 -7.45 19.29 -62.82
C GLU A 166 -6.15 18.56 -62.47
N GLU A 167 -5.18 18.50 -63.38
CA GLU A 167 -3.84 17.96 -63.10
C GLU A 167 -3.04 18.82 -62.10
N MET A 168 -3.02 20.14 -62.24
CA MET A 168 -2.36 21.04 -61.27
C MET A 168 -3.02 21.01 -59.89
N MET A 169 -4.36 20.91 -59.83
CA MET A 169 -5.06 20.69 -58.56
C MET A 169 -4.64 19.37 -57.90
N ALA A 170 -4.46 18.29 -58.66
CA ALA A 170 -3.96 17.01 -58.14
C ALA A 170 -2.50 17.08 -57.65
N ARG A 171 -1.69 18.00 -58.19
CA ARG A 171 -0.31 18.28 -57.74
C ARG A 171 -0.21 19.31 -56.60
N ASN A 172 -1.35 19.86 -56.13
CA ASN A 172 -1.43 20.95 -55.16
C ASN A 172 -0.81 22.29 -55.63
N GLU A 173 -0.72 22.52 -56.94
CA GLU A 173 -0.24 23.74 -57.59
C GLU A 173 -1.37 24.79 -57.69
N LEU A 174 -2.02 25.09 -56.55
CA LEU A 174 -3.34 25.75 -56.50
C LEU A 174 -3.34 27.20 -57.02
N GLU A 175 -2.29 27.97 -56.77
CA GLU A 175 -2.18 29.35 -57.30
C GLU A 175 -2.01 29.35 -58.83
N GLU A 176 -1.31 28.35 -59.39
CA GLU A 176 -1.17 28.18 -60.84
C GLU A 176 -2.50 27.72 -61.47
N ALA A 177 -3.22 26.81 -60.81
CA ALA A 177 -4.58 26.43 -61.19
C ALA A 177 -5.56 27.63 -61.16
N ARG A 178 -5.47 28.50 -60.15
CA ARG A 178 -6.27 29.73 -60.05
C ARG A 178 -5.95 30.74 -61.14
N ASN A 179 -4.68 30.91 -61.49
CA ASN A 179 -4.26 31.75 -62.62
C ASN A 179 -4.72 31.15 -63.97
N LEU A 180 -4.68 29.82 -64.12
CA LEU A 180 -5.20 29.16 -65.30
C LEU A 180 -6.73 29.27 -65.41
N LEU A 181 -7.47 29.24 -64.29
CA LEU A 181 -8.92 29.43 -64.27
C LEU A 181 -9.33 30.72 -65.01
N VAL A 182 -8.69 31.85 -64.68
CA VAL A 182 -8.98 33.15 -65.34
C VAL A 182 -8.88 33.02 -66.86
N ARG A 183 -7.81 32.39 -67.35
CA ARG A 183 -7.61 32.11 -68.77
C ARG A 183 -8.65 31.14 -69.34
N THR A 184 -9.03 30.09 -68.59
CA THR A 184 -10.07 29.13 -69.04
C THR A 184 -11.43 29.81 -69.23
N VAL A 185 -11.78 30.80 -68.39
CA VAL A 185 -13.04 31.57 -68.48
C VAL A 185 -13.11 32.35 -69.79
N GLU A 186 -11.99 32.93 -70.25
CA GLU A 186 -11.92 33.63 -71.55
C GLU A 186 -12.25 32.70 -72.71
N TYR A 187 -11.60 31.53 -72.79
CA TYR A 187 -11.89 30.52 -73.82
C TYR A 187 -13.29 29.93 -73.70
N LEU A 188 -13.79 29.69 -72.48
CA LEU A 188 -15.15 29.22 -72.25
C LEU A 188 -16.18 30.25 -72.75
N ARG A 189 -15.97 31.55 -72.51
CA ARG A 189 -16.88 32.61 -72.97
C ARG A 189 -17.11 32.57 -74.47
N GLU A 190 -16.04 32.39 -75.25
CA GLU A 190 -16.08 32.37 -76.74
C GLU A 190 -16.39 30.99 -77.35
N SER A 191 -16.44 29.92 -76.54
CA SER A 191 -16.73 28.55 -76.98
C SER A 191 -18.21 28.27 -77.34
N GLU A 192 -18.48 27.07 -77.88
CA GLU A 192 -19.84 26.50 -78.05
C GLU A 192 -20.25 25.54 -76.92
N ILE A 193 -19.46 25.45 -75.85
CA ILE A 193 -19.73 24.56 -74.69
C ILE A 193 -21.02 25.00 -73.99
N LYS A 194 -21.87 24.03 -73.62
CA LYS A 194 -23.10 24.26 -72.83
C LYS A 194 -22.77 24.38 -71.34
N ASP A 195 -23.67 25.01 -70.59
CA ASP A 195 -23.62 25.08 -69.12
C ASP A 195 -22.31 25.69 -68.55
N LYS A 196 -21.73 26.63 -69.30
CA LYS A 196 -20.45 27.31 -69.00
C LYS A 196 -20.39 27.86 -67.57
N ASP A 197 -21.44 28.55 -67.13
CA ASP A 197 -21.47 29.17 -65.80
C ASP A 197 -21.47 28.12 -64.69
N GLN A 198 -22.10 26.96 -64.92
CA GLN A 198 -22.10 25.83 -63.99
C GLN A 198 -20.73 25.12 -63.94
N ILE A 199 -20.04 25.02 -65.09
CA ILE A 199 -18.66 24.51 -65.18
C ILE A 199 -17.71 25.45 -64.42
N ILE A 200 -17.79 26.76 -64.67
CA ILE A 200 -16.97 27.76 -63.97
C ILE A 200 -17.24 27.73 -62.46
N PHE A 201 -18.51 27.60 -62.04
CA PHE A 201 -18.88 27.46 -60.64
C PHE A 201 -18.32 26.19 -59.98
N ASP A 202 -18.40 25.02 -60.63
CA ASP A 202 -17.81 23.78 -60.11
C ASP A 202 -16.29 23.87 -60.00
N LEU A 203 -15.62 24.43 -61.02
CA LEU A 203 -14.16 24.61 -61.01
C LEU A 203 -13.71 25.59 -59.91
N MET A 204 -14.38 26.73 -59.74
CA MET A 204 -14.15 27.62 -58.60
C MET A 204 -14.38 26.90 -57.26
N SER A 205 -15.47 26.15 -57.15
CA SER A 205 -15.81 25.41 -55.93
C SER A 205 -14.85 24.26 -55.64
N LYS A 206 -14.22 23.64 -56.66
CA LYS A 206 -13.15 22.64 -56.52
C LYS A 206 -11.87 23.31 -56.02
N ILE A 207 -11.41 24.39 -56.65
CA ILE A 207 -10.22 25.15 -56.24
C ILE A 207 -10.38 25.66 -54.80
N GLN A 208 -11.50 26.31 -54.46
CA GLN A 208 -11.74 26.83 -53.11
C GLN A 208 -11.76 25.72 -52.04
N ARG A 209 -12.30 24.53 -52.35
CA ARG A 209 -12.23 23.36 -51.45
C ARG A 209 -10.81 22.84 -51.29
N ALA A 210 -10.02 22.81 -52.36
CA ALA A 210 -8.61 22.40 -52.31
C ALA A 210 -7.75 23.41 -51.52
N GLU A 211 -7.92 24.71 -51.73
CA GLU A 211 -7.25 25.77 -50.96
C GLU A 211 -7.55 25.69 -49.46
N GLN A 212 -8.83 25.45 -49.11
CA GLN A 212 -9.22 25.28 -47.71
C GLN A 212 -8.63 23.99 -47.10
N ALA A 213 -8.57 22.89 -47.86
CA ALA A 213 -7.95 21.64 -47.41
C ALA A 213 -6.41 21.78 -47.23
N ASP A 214 -5.71 22.41 -48.17
CA ASP A 214 -4.27 22.70 -48.07
C ASP A 214 -3.95 23.59 -46.86
N LYS A 215 -4.76 24.63 -46.61
CA LYS A 215 -4.64 25.48 -45.43
C LYS A 215 -4.79 24.69 -44.12
N VAL A 216 -5.77 23.79 -44.03
CA VAL A 216 -5.95 22.92 -42.86
C VAL A 216 -4.81 21.92 -42.73
N ASN A 217 -4.36 21.29 -43.81
CA ASN A 217 -3.21 20.39 -43.82
C ASN A 217 -1.94 21.09 -43.31
N LYS A 218 -1.67 22.34 -43.73
CA LYS A 218 -0.55 23.16 -43.24
C LYS A 218 -0.67 23.47 -41.74
N GLN A 219 -1.87 23.73 -41.23
CA GLN A 219 -2.11 23.91 -39.80
C GLN A 219 -1.89 22.60 -39.01
N LEU A 220 -2.35 21.46 -39.55
CA LEU A 220 -2.15 20.14 -38.95
C LEU A 220 -0.67 19.77 -38.86
N VAL A 221 0.12 19.97 -39.94
CA VAL A 221 1.57 19.73 -39.94
C VAL A 221 2.27 20.53 -38.83
N LYS A 222 1.89 21.81 -38.65
CA LYS A 222 2.44 22.65 -37.56
C LYS A 222 2.07 22.13 -36.17
N LEU A 223 0.79 21.80 -35.95
CA LEU A 223 0.31 21.25 -34.67
C LEU A 223 0.92 19.89 -34.34
N ILE A 224 1.15 19.05 -35.34
CA ILE A 224 1.84 17.76 -35.22
C ILE A 224 3.29 17.97 -34.80
N ALA A 225 4.02 18.90 -35.43
CA ALA A 225 5.39 19.22 -35.03
C ALA A 225 5.46 19.82 -33.61
N GLU A 226 4.48 20.64 -33.23
CA GLU A 226 4.33 21.14 -31.85
C GLU A 226 3.99 20.01 -30.85
N THR A 227 3.18 19.03 -31.26
CA THR A 227 2.87 17.82 -30.49
C THR A 227 4.12 16.96 -30.26
N GLU A 228 4.94 16.76 -31.30
CA GLU A 228 6.20 16.02 -31.23
C GLU A 228 7.20 16.69 -30.28
N ASN A 229 7.37 18.01 -30.39
CA ASN A 229 8.22 18.77 -29.47
C ASN A 229 7.73 18.67 -28.01
N CYS A 230 6.43 18.87 -27.77
CA CYS A 230 5.86 18.73 -26.42
C CYS A 230 6.02 17.31 -25.87
N PHE A 231 5.88 16.27 -26.72
CA PHE A 231 6.09 14.89 -26.31
C PHE A 231 7.56 14.60 -25.97
N ASN A 232 8.51 15.10 -26.76
CA ASN A 232 9.94 14.95 -26.48
C ASN A 232 10.33 15.67 -25.18
N ASP A 233 9.78 16.85 -24.93
CA ASP A 233 9.94 17.62 -23.68
C ASP A 233 9.16 17.04 -22.47
N GLN A 234 8.60 15.82 -22.59
CA GLN A 234 7.77 15.15 -21.57
C GLN A 234 6.46 15.89 -21.19
N ARG A 235 6.05 16.94 -21.91
CA ARG A 235 4.82 17.72 -21.71
C ARG A 235 3.60 17.01 -22.34
N VAL A 236 3.32 15.80 -21.85
CA VAL A 236 2.30 14.88 -22.42
C VAL A 236 0.89 15.50 -22.46
N MET A 237 0.51 16.29 -21.45
CA MET A 237 -0.80 16.98 -21.44
C MET A 237 -0.93 18.03 -22.54
N GLU A 238 0.13 18.80 -22.82
CA GLU A 238 0.14 19.80 -23.90
C GLU A 238 0.13 19.10 -25.27
N ALA A 239 0.91 18.03 -25.41
CA ALA A 239 0.88 17.16 -26.60
C ALA A 239 -0.53 16.59 -26.85
N LYS A 240 -1.24 16.16 -25.79
CA LYS A 240 -2.63 15.69 -25.89
C LYS A 240 -3.59 16.79 -26.33
N THR A 241 -3.50 17.99 -25.75
CA THR A 241 -4.37 19.11 -26.18
C THR A 241 -4.11 19.52 -27.63
N ASN A 242 -2.85 19.47 -28.09
CA ASN A 242 -2.50 19.74 -29.48
C ASN A 242 -3.03 18.66 -30.42
N LEU A 243 -2.95 17.38 -30.03
CA LEU A 243 -3.52 16.26 -30.78
C LEU A 243 -5.06 16.33 -30.83
N GLU A 244 -5.75 16.66 -29.74
CA GLU A 244 -7.21 16.83 -29.72
C GLU A 244 -7.65 17.99 -30.64
N LEU A 245 -6.90 19.08 -30.66
CA LEU A 245 -7.15 20.21 -31.54
C LEU A 245 -6.90 19.84 -33.02
N ALA A 246 -5.84 19.08 -33.30
CA ALA A 246 -5.57 18.53 -34.63
C ALA A 246 -6.65 17.53 -35.08
N LEU A 247 -7.13 16.65 -34.21
CA LEU A 247 -8.21 15.70 -34.52
C LEU A 247 -9.55 16.43 -34.80
N ARG A 248 -9.84 17.55 -34.12
CA ARG A 248 -11.01 18.39 -34.44
C ARG A 248 -10.87 19.02 -35.82
N LEU A 249 -9.74 19.68 -36.10
CA LEU A 249 -9.47 20.27 -37.42
C LEU A 249 -9.52 19.23 -38.57
N ALA A 250 -9.08 18.00 -38.30
CA ALA A 250 -9.15 16.88 -39.23
C ALA A 250 -10.58 16.32 -39.42
N SER A 251 -11.47 16.49 -38.45
CA SER A 251 -12.86 16.01 -38.55
C SER A 251 -13.72 16.91 -39.46
N ASP A 252 -13.38 18.20 -39.51
CA ASP A 252 -14.11 19.22 -40.28
C ASP A 252 -13.57 19.39 -41.72
N SER A 253 -12.63 18.55 -42.18
CA SER A 253 -11.94 18.73 -43.46
C SER A 253 -11.41 17.45 -44.08
N ASN A 254 -11.28 17.43 -45.41
CA ASN A 254 -10.80 16.28 -46.16
C ASN A 254 -9.26 16.24 -46.12
N ILE A 255 -8.70 15.58 -45.10
CA ILE A 255 -7.25 15.51 -44.84
C ILE A 255 -6.53 14.44 -45.68
N SER A 256 -5.21 14.56 -45.81
CA SER A 256 -4.36 13.52 -46.40
C SER A 256 -4.37 12.21 -45.58
N GLU A 257 -4.34 11.07 -46.26
CA GLU A 257 -4.22 9.74 -45.66
C GLU A 257 -2.95 9.61 -44.78
N GLU A 258 -1.85 10.23 -45.20
CA GLU A 258 -0.59 10.27 -44.43
C GLU A 258 -0.79 10.97 -43.07
N LEU A 259 -1.49 12.11 -43.06
CA LEU A 259 -1.79 12.85 -41.83
C LEU A 259 -2.77 12.08 -40.94
N SER A 260 -3.75 11.39 -41.52
CA SER A 260 -4.68 10.52 -40.78
C SER A 260 -3.93 9.40 -40.06
N ASN A 261 -3.06 8.67 -40.78
CA ASN A 261 -2.24 7.60 -40.22
C ASN A 261 -1.29 8.13 -39.13
N LEU A 262 -0.70 9.31 -39.33
CA LEU A 262 0.18 9.94 -38.33
C LEU A 262 -0.59 10.35 -37.07
N LEU A 263 -1.79 10.90 -37.19
CA LEU A 263 -2.66 11.25 -36.05
C LEU A 263 -3.08 10.00 -35.24
N GLN A 264 -3.37 8.87 -35.90
CA GLN A 264 -3.64 7.61 -35.19
C GLN A 264 -2.40 7.06 -34.48
N SER A 265 -1.22 7.16 -35.10
CA SER A 265 0.07 6.80 -34.47
C SER A 265 0.35 7.64 -33.22
N TRP A 266 0.16 8.97 -33.29
CA TRP A 266 0.31 9.86 -32.15
C TRP A 266 -0.72 9.60 -31.04
N LYS A 267 -1.97 9.27 -31.41
CA LYS A 267 -3.02 8.87 -30.46
C LYS A 267 -2.62 7.62 -29.66
N LEU A 268 -2.04 6.62 -30.31
CA LEU A 268 -1.54 5.41 -29.64
C LEU A 268 -0.39 5.75 -28.68
N ARG A 269 0.65 6.45 -29.16
CA ARG A 269 1.83 6.83 -28.34
C ARG A 269 1.48 7.66 -27.10
N ILE A 270 0.53 8.59 -27.21
CA ILE A 270 0.08 9.38 -26.07
C ILE A 270 -0.70 8.49 -25.09
N SER A 271 -1.59 7.61 -25.57
CA SER A 271 -2.33 6.67 -24.72
C SER A 271 -1.42 5.68 -23.96
N GLU A 272 -0.37 5.18 -24.61
CA GLU A 272 0.65 4.33 -23.97
C GLU A 272 1.34 5.08 -22.82
N ARG A 273 1.72 6.33 -23.05
CA ARG A 273 2.42 7.16 -22.07
C ARG A 273 1.53 7.64 -20.92
N GLU A 274 0.24 7.90 -21.17
CA GLU A 274 -0.74 8.10 -20.10
C GLU A 274 -0.89 6.85 -19.23
N SER A 275 -0.91 5.65 -19.84
CA SER A 275 -0.98 4.37 -19.11
C SER A 275 0.23 4.15 -18.20
N ILE A 276 1.44 4.47 -18.69
CA ILE A 276 2.68 4.46 -17.90
C ILE A 276 2.61 5.47 -16.73
N GLY A 277 2.03 6.66 -16.96
CA GLY A 277 1.83 7.66 -15.92
C GLY A 277 0.84 7.25 -14.83
N LEU A 278 -0.22 6.51 -15.17
CA LEU A 278 -1.15 5.94 -14.20
C LEU A 278 -0.52 4.80 -13.40
N LEU A 279 0.29 3.95 -14.04
CA LEU A 279 1.02 2.86 -13.38
C LEU A 279 2.04 3.40 -12.36
N ASP A 280 2.75 4.48 -12.71
CA ASP A 280 3.67 5.22 -11.84
C ASP A 280 2.98 5.75 -10.57
N GLN A 281 1.78 6.33 -10.71
CA GLN A 281 0.96 6.79 -9.57
C GLN A 281 0.42 5.65 -8.71
N GLU A 282 -0.02 4.55 -9.33
CA GLU A 282 -0.52 3.38 -8.60
C GLU A 282 0.58 2.68 -7.79
N ILE A 283 1.80 2.61 -8.33
CA ILE A 283 2.97 2.10 -7.60
C ILE A 283 3.29 3.00 -6.38
N ASP A 284 3.32 4.33 -6.55
CA ASP A 284 3.53 5.23 -5.42
C ASP A 284 2.41 5.12 -4.36
N ARG A 285 1.15 4.92 -4.79
CA ARG A 285 0.01 4.68 -3.89
C ARG A 285 0.15 3.38 -3.10
N GLN A 286 0.57 2.29 -3.75
CA GLN A 286 0.78 1.01 -3.07
C GLN A 286 2.00 1.00 -2.16
N ILE A 287 3.09 1.67 -2.54
CA ILE A 287 4.24 1.88 -1.65
C ILE A 287 3.79 2.65 -0.39
N ALA A 288 2.98 3.69 -0.53
CA ALA A 288 2.42 4.40 0.64
C ALA A 288 1.51 3.50 1.51
N SER A 289 0.73 2.61 0.89
CA SER A 289 -0.08 1.61 1.61
C SER A 289 0.78 0.60 2.38
N ALA A 290 1.86 0.12 1.78
CA ALA A 290 2.82 -0.78 2.44
C ALA A 290 3.59 -0.07 3.56
N GLN A 291 3.94 1.22 3.40
CA GLN A 291 4.49 2.03 4.50
C GLN A 291 3.53 2.15 5.68
N LYS A 292 2.21 2.22 5.43
CA LYS A 292 1.20 2.20 6.52
C LYS A 292 1.17 0.83 7.22
N LEU A 293 1.17 -0.27 6.48
CA LEU A 293 1.22 -1.62 7.06
C LEU A 293 2.49 -1.84 7.90
N LEU A 294 3.61 -1.25 7.50
CA LEU A 294 4.87 -1.27 8.25
C LEU A 294 4.80 -0.51 9.58
N LEU A 295 4.00 0.56 9.66
CA LEU A 295 3.69 1.26 10.93
C LEU A 295 2.69 0.50 11.81
N GLU A 296 1.92 -0.42 11.23
CA GLU A 296 0.99 -1.32 11.93
C GLU A 296 1.66 -2.66 12.33
N ASP A 297 2.99 -2.79 12.18
CA ASP A 297 3.78 -3.99 12.53
C ASP A 297 3.39 -5.28 11.74
N LYS A 298 2.74 -5.13 10.57
CA LYS A 298 2.23 -6.24 9.74
C LYS A 298 3.23 -6.68 8.68
N PHE A 299 4.35 -7.26 9.10
CA PHE A 299 5.50 -7.54 8.22
C PHE A 299 5.17 -8.46 7.02
N ASP A 300 4.33 -9.47 7.19
CA ASP A 300 3.96 -10.37 6.08
C ASP A 300 3.04 -9.68 5.06
N ASP A 301 2.09 -8.85 5.50
CA ASP A 301 1.27 -8.02 4.60
C ASP A 301 2.14 -7.01 3.83
N VAL A 302 3.19 -6.46 4.47
CA VAL A 302 4.18 -5.60 3.81
C VAL A 302 4.94 -6.36 2.73
N ARG A 303 5.38 -7.60 2.99
CA ARG A 303 6.05 -8.45 1.98
C ARG A 303 5.15 -8.71 0.78
N LEU A 304 3.90 -9.14 1.01
CA LEU A 304 2.91 -9.37 -0.04
C LEU A 304 2.62 -8.11 -0.86
N ALA A 305 2.47 -6.96 -0.21
CA ALA A 305 2.29 -5.67 -0.90
C ALA A 305 3.53 -5.27 -1.72
N ILE A 306 4.74 -5.57 -1.24
CA ILE A 306 6.00 -5.35 -1.96
C ILE A 306 6.12 -6.29 -3.16
N GLU A 307 5.67 -7.54 -3.08
CA GLU A 307 5.62 -8.46 -4.22
C GLU A 307 4.65 -7.97 -5.31
N GLU A 308 3.45 -7.51 -4.94
CA GLU A 308 2.49 -6.91 -5.88
C GLU A 308 3.07 -5.65 -6.55
N VAL A 309 3.69 -4.77 -5.76
CA VAL A 309 4.40 -3.59 -6.25
C VAL A 309 5.54 -3.97 -7.21
N ASN A 310 6.33 -4.99 -6.90
CA ASN A 310 7.40 -5.46 -7.78
C ASN A 310 6.86 -5.97 -9.13
N SER A 311 5.75 -6.71 -9.13
CA SER A 311 5.07 -7.16 -10.35
C SER A 311 4.60 -6.00 -11.25
N LYS A 312 4.20 -4.87 -10.64
CA LYS A 312 3.87 -3.62 -11.37
C LYS A 312 5.12 -2.84 -11.80
N ILE A 313 6.18 -2.82 -11.00
CA ILE A 313 7.47 -2.23 -11.37
C ILE A 313 8.08 -2.95 -12.58
N ASP A 314 7.99 -4.28 -12.66
CA ASP A 314 8.51 -5.03 -13.82
C ASP A 314 7.76 -4.69 -15.14
N GLN A 315 6.52 -4.21 -15.07
CA GLN A 315 5.79 -3.67 -16.23
C GLN A 315 6.34 -2.31 -16.70
N LEU A 316 6.88 -1.48 -15.79
CA LEU A 316 7.58 -0.25 -16.15
C LEU A 316 8.93 -0.49 -16.82
N ARG A 317 9.56 -1.66 -16.61
CA ARG A 317 10.92 -1.97 -17.07
C ARG A 317 11.13 -1.82 -18.58
N ALA A 318 10.11 -2.14 -19.37
CA ALA A 318 10.13 -2.02 -20.83
C ALA A 318 9.77 -0.61 -21.33
N ALA A 319 9.36 0.29 -20.43
CA ALA A 319 8.71 1.55 -20.75
C ALA A 319 9.47 2.80 -20.27
N ASP A 320 10.03 2.76 -19.05
CA ASP A 320 10.73 3.88 -18.42
C ASP A 320 11.75 3.35 -17.39
N GLU A 321 13.03 3.28 -17.79
CA GLU A 321 14.10 2.71 -16.97
C GLU A 321 14.46 3.59 -15.76
N GLU A 322 14.25 4.92 -15.84
CA GLU A 322 14.48 5.85 -14.73
C GLU A 322 13.44 5.63 -13.63
N LYS A 323 12.14 5.57 -14.00
CA LYS A 323 11.06 5.27 -13.06
C LYS A 323 11.17 3.86 -12.49
N PHE A 324 11.52 2.87 -13.30
CA PHE A 324 11.81 1.51 -12.85
C PHE A 324 12.87 1.51 -11.74
N SER A 325 14.02 2.16 -11.99
CA SER A 325 15.13 2.23 -11.03
C SER A 325 14.71 2.93 -9.71
N LYS A 326 14.01 4.07 -9.82
CA LYS A 326 13.49 4.84 -8.68
C LYS A 326 12.56 4.00 -7.80
N HIS A 327 11.56 3.33 -8.40
CA HIS A 327 10.59 2.53 -7.64
C HIS A 327 11.18 1.24 -7.10
N LYS A 328 12.05 0.57 -7.87
CA LYS A 328 12.75 -0.64 -7.40
C LYS A 328 13.59 -0.32 -6.16
N LYS A 329 14.30 0.82 -6.17
CA LYS A 329 15.03 1.30 -5.00
C LYS A 329 14.12 1.51 -3.79
N LYS A 330 13.01 2.25 -3.93
CA LYS A 330 12.03 2.45 -2.84
C LYS A 330 11.51 1.13 -2.27
N ALA A 331 11.14 0.18 -3.14
CA ALA A 331 10.61 -1.12 -2.73
C ALA A 331 11.66 -1.96 -1.98
N SER A 332 12.91 -1.95 -2.44
CA SER A 332 14.03 -2.62 -1.75
C SER A 332 14.36 -1.98 -0.40
N GLU A 333 14.45 -0.65 -0.31
CA GLU A 333 14.68 0.06 0.96
C GLU A 333 13.57 -0.22 1.99
N MET A 334 12.32 -0.34 1.53
CA MET A 334 11.18 -0.68 2.39
C MET A 334 11.21 -2.13 2.85
N LEU A 335 11.63 -3.07 2.00
CA LEU A 335 11.79 -4.49 2.37
C LEU A 335 12.95 -4.69 3.35
N GLU A 336 14.06 -3.98 3.16
CA GLU A 336 15.20 -3.99 4.08
C GLU A 336 14.78 -3.47 5.47
N LYS A 337 14.08 -2.33 5.52
CA LYS A 337 13.52 -1.77 6.76
C LYS A 337 12.48 -2.68 7.41
N CYS A 338 11.67 -3.40 6.63
CA CYS A 338 10.72 -4.41 7.10
C CYS A 338 11.45 -5.55 7.84
N ASN A 339 12.46 -6.13 7.21
CA ASN A 339 13.26 -7.20 7.81
C ASN A 339 14.03 -6.71 9.05
N GLU A 340 14.58 -5.50 9.03
CA GLU A 340 15.30 -4.90 10.16
C GLU A 340 14.37 -4.71 11.39
N LEU A 341 13.15 -4.21 11.18
CA LEU A 341 12.16 -4.03 12.24
C LEU A 341 11.62 -5.36 12.78
N GLU A 342 11.38 -6.35 11.92
CA GLU A 342 10.97 -7.68 12.35
C GLU A 342 12.03 -8.34 13.24
N VAL A 343 13.31 -8.31 12.82
CA VAL A 343 14.43 -8.85 13.61
C VAL A 343 14.59 -8.10 14.94
N ARG A 344 14.42 -6.76 14.97
CA ARG A 344 14.38 -6.01 16.23
C ARG A 344 13.24 -6.47 17.15
N LYS A 345 12.04 -6.68 16.60
CA LYS A 345 10.88 -7.15 17.37
C LYS A 345 11.11 -8.55 17.94
N GLN A 346 11.65 -9.48 17.14
CA GLN A 346 12.01 -10.84 17.59
C GLN A 346 13.07 -10.80 18.70
N MET A 347 14.13 -10.00 18.55
CA MET A 347 15.16 -9.84 19.60
C MET A 347 14.58 -9.22 20.88
N ARG A 348 13.63 -8.28 20.78
CA ARG A 348 12.97 -7.69 21.96
C ARG A 348 12.13 -8.73 22.72
N VAL A 349 11.37 -9.56 21.98
CA VAL A 349 10.57 -10.66 22.56
C VAL A 349 11.47 -11.71 23.23
N GLU A 350 12.56 -12.14 22.57
CA GLU A 350 13.53 -13.07 23.16
C GLU A 350 14.23 -12.46 24.39
N GLY A 351 14.55 -11.16 24.36
CA GLY A 351 15.09 -10.44 25.52
C GLY A 351 14.13 -10.45 26.71
N ILE A 352 12.85 -10.13 26.49
CA ILE A 352 11.80 -10.19 27.53
C ILE A 352 11.67 -11.62 28.09
N ARG A 353 11.70 -12.64 27.22
CA ARG A 353 11.66 -14.05 27.62
C ARG A 353 12.86 -14.41 28.50
N VAL A 354 14.06 -13.98 28.14
CA VAL A 354 15.29 -14.22 28.91
C VAL A 354 15.27 -13.48 30.26
N LEU A 355 14.70 -12.27 30.35
CA LEU A 355 14.48 -11.61 31.65
C LEU A 355 13.48 -12.37 32.53
N SER A 356 12.40 -12.91 31.96
CA SER A 356 11.45 -13.75 32.69
C SER A 356 12.10 -15.04 33.20
N ASP A 357 12.95 -15.66 32.39
CA ASP A 357 13.75 -16.82 32.81
C ASP A 357 14.73 -16.44 33.94
N ALA A 358 15.37 -15.25 33.88
CA ALA A 358 16.25 -14.75 34.94
C ALA A 358 15.51 -14.52 36.27
N GLN A 359 14.35 -13.84 36.21
CA GLN A 359 13.49 -13.61 37.38
C GLN A 359 13.02 -14.92 38.02
N THR A 360 12.83 -15.98 37.22
CA THR A 360 12.48 -17.31 37.70
C THR A 360 13.66 -17.97 38.42
N ALA A 361 14.86 -17.96 37.82
CA ALA A 361 16.07 -18.49 38.46
C ALA A 361 16.40 -17.80 39.80
N ILE A 362 16.14 -16.49 39.93
CA ILE A 362 16.27 -15.76 41.21
C ILE A 362 15.33 -16.33 42.28
N ARG A 363 14.06 -16.65 41.93
CA ARG A 363 13.11 -17.28 42.87
C ARG A 363 13.53 -18.70 43.27
N GLU A 364 14.16 -19.42 42.35
CA GLU A 364 14.71 -20.77 42.56
C GLU A 364 16.08 -20.76 43.28
N GLN A 365 16.62 -19.57 43.59
CA GLN A 365 17.93 -19.35 44.21
C GLN A 365 19.14 -19.83 43.38
N ASP A 366 18.98 -20.01 42.07
CA ASP A 366 20.08 -20.34 41.15
C ASP A 366 20.78 -19.05 40.66
N GLU A 367 21.77 -18.59 41.45
CA GLU A 367 22.62 -17.42 41.13
C GLU A 367 23.26 -17.50 39.75
N LYS A 368 23.73 -18.68 39.37
CA LYS A 368 24.53 -18.86 38.17
C LYS A 368 23.65 -18.79 36.92
N THR A 369 22.53 -19.50 36.91
CA THR A 369 21.58 -19.43 35.80
C THR A 369 20.99 -18.02 35.69
N ALA A 370 20.69 -17.36 36.81
CA ALA A 370 20.21 -15.98 36.81
C ALA A 370 21.25 -15.00 36.21
N ALA A 371 22.51 -15.09 36.62
CA ALA A 371 23.60 -14.27 36.07
C ALA A 371 23.82 -14.51 34.57
N ASP A 372 23.85 -15.77 34.12
CA ASP A 372 23.99 -16.14 32.70
C ASP A 372 22.82 -15.62 31.86
N ARG A 373 21.57 -15.64 32.40
CA ARG A 373 20.40 -15.06 31.73
C ARG A 373 20.47 -13.54 31.66
N CYS A 374 20.82 -12.86 32.75
CA CYS A 374 20.99 -11.40 32.75
C CYS A 374 22.05 -10.95 31.73
N GLN A 375 23.20 -11.64 31.64
CA GLN A 375 24.20 -11.30 30.65
C GLN A 375 23.70 -11.52 29.20
N ARG A 376 22.99 -12.62 28.92
CA ARG A 376 22.37 -12.84 27.60
C ARG A 376 21.33 -11.76 27.27
N ALA A 377 20.55 -11.31 28.25
CA ALA A 377 19.62 -10.20 28.09
C ALA A 377 20.36 -8.87 27.81
N ARG A 378 21.48 -8.60 28.52
CA ARG A 378 22.37 -7.45 28.25
C ARG A 378 22.81 -7.43 26.80
N ASP A 379 23.32 -8.55 26.28
CA ASP A 379 23.85 -8.64 24.93
C ASP A 379 22.77 -8.36 23.86
N LEU A 380 21.53 -8.80 24.10
CA LEU A 380 20.36 -8.52 23.24
C LEU A 380 19.93 -7.05 23.31
N PHE A 381 19.72 -6.49 24.50
CA PHE A 381 19.25 -5.10 24.64
C PHE A 381 20.32 -4.07 24.26
N THR A 382 21.60 -4.39 24.41
CA THR A 382 22.71 -3.56 23.91
C THR A 382 22.70 -3.46 22.39
N GLN A 383 22.38 -4.56 21.68
CA GLN A 383 22.22 -4.54 20.22
C GLN A 383 20.98 -3.76 19.78
N LEU A 384 19.89 -3.86 20.55
CA LEU A 384 18.65 -3.10 20.31
C LEU A 384 18.75 -1.61 20.65
N ARG A 385 19.64 -1.23 21.58
CA ARG A 385 19.70 0.08 22.24
C ARG A 385 18.39 0.45 22.97
N ASP A 386 17.72 -0.55 23.53
CA ASP A 386 16.46 -0.38 24.24
C ASP A 386 16.71 0.05 25.69
N THR A 387 16.54 1.34 25.98
CA THR A 387 16.85 1.93 27.29
C THR A 387 15.91 1.46 28.38
N GLU A 388 14.61 1.29 28.09
CA GLU A 388 13.60 0.83 29.05
C GLU A 388 13.93 -0.59 29.54
N MET A 389 14.29 -1.47 28.59
CA MET A 389 14.66 -2.85 28.91
C MET A 389 16.00 -2.93 29.65
N MET A 390 16.95 -2.04 29.36
CA MET A 390 18.22 -1.94 30.08
C MET A 390 18.03 -1.49 31.55
N GLU A 391 17.13 -0.55 31.84
CA GLU A 391 16.81 -0.16 33.23
C GLU A 391 16.16 -1.29 34.03
N MET A 392 15.32 -2.12 33.39
CA MET A 392 14.75 -3.30 34.05
C MET A 392 15.80 -4.39 34.29
N LEU A 393 16.72 -4.58 33.34
CA LEU A 393 17.84 -5.50 33.49
C LEU A 393 18.77 -5.08 34.64
N GLU A 394 19.12 -3.80 34.77
CA GLU A 394 20.01 -3.31 35.83
C GLU A 394 19.43 -3.58 37.23
N LYS A 395 18.11 -3.45 37.39
CA LYS A 395 17.39 -3.83 38.63
C LYS A 395 17.44 -5.34 38.90
N LEU A 396 17.27 -6.16 37.87
CA LEU A 396 17.37 -7.61 37.95
C LEU A 396 18.79 -8.07 38.32
N GLU A 397 19.82 -7.41 37.80
CA GLU A 397 21.22 -7.71 38.11
C GLU A 397 21.60 -7.31 39.53
N GLN A 398 21.05 -6.22 40.06
CA GLN A 398 21.16 -5.90 41.48
C GLN A 398 20.52 -7.00 42.35
N GLN A 399 19.36 -7.56 41.95
CA GLN A 399 18.77 -8.72 42.64
C GLN A 399 19.65 -9.98 42.60
N VAL A 400 20.35 -10.25 41.48
CA VAL A 400 21.29 -11.38 41.38
C VAL A 400 22.50 -11.18 42.30
N GLU A 401 23.06 -9.98 42.35
CA GLU A 401 24.19 -9.65 43.23
C GLU A 401 23.78 -9.69 44.72
N ASP A 402 22.56 -9.28 45.07
CA ASP A 402 22.05 -9.42 46.43
C ASP A 402 21.74 -10.89 46.80
N LEU A 403 21.25 -11.70 45.85
CA LEU A 403 21.10 -13.15 46.02
C LEU A 403 22.46 -13.83 46.24
N LYS A 404 23.47 -13.46 45.46
CA LYS A 404 24.86 -13.95 45.59
C LYS A 404 25.42 -13.68 47.00
N ARG A 405 25.18 -12.48 47.54
CA ARG A 405 25.58 -12.11 48.92
C ARG A 405 24.84 -12.94 49.97
N LYS A 406 23.53 -13.14 49.80
CA LYS A 406 22.73 -14.01 50.69
C LYS A 406 23.26 -15.45 50.70
N LEU A 407 23.56 -16.03 49.54
CA LEU A 407 24.13 -17.38 49.43
C LEU A 407 25.52 -17.48 50.07
N GLN A 408 26.39 -16.49 49.85
CA GLN A 408 27.71 -16.45 50.51
C GLN A 408 27.61 -16.30 52.04
N ALA A 409 26.61 -15.57 52.55
CA ALA A 409 26.34 -15.49 53.98
C ALA A 409 25.88 -16.84 54.54
N ASN A 410 24.98 -17.54 53.83
CA ASN A 410 24.53 -18.88 54.20
C ASN A 410 25.68 -19.90 54.25
N ASP A 411 26.57 -19.91 53.24
CA ASP A 411 27.77 -20.77 53.23
C ASP A 411 28.68 -20.52 54.45
N LEU A 412 28.82 -19.25 54.88
CA LEU A 412 29.59 -18.86 56.06
C LEU A 412 28.88 -19.29 57.37
N ILE A 413 27.56 -19.18 57.44
CA ILE A 413 26.74 -19.65 58.57
C ILE A 413 26.86 -21.17 58.72
N ASP A 414 26.69 -21.93 57.65
CA ASP A 414 26.84 -23.40 57.67
C ASP A 414 28.25 -23.84 58.11
N ALA A 415 29.29 -23.09 57.69
CA ALA A 415 30.66 -23.30 58.14
C ALA A 415 30.86 -22.94 59.62
N ALA A 416 30.21 -21.88 60.12
CA ALA A 416 30.22 -21.50 61.53
C ALA A 416 29.54 -22.57 62.40
N ASP A 417 28.38 -23.07 61.99
CA ASP A 417 27.65 -24.15 62.65
C ASP A 417 28.38 -25.49 62.60
N ALA A 418 29.15 -25.77 61.53
CA ALA A 418 30.09 -26.89 61.52
C ALA A 418 31.20 -26.71 62.57
N SER A 419 31.75 -25.50 62.71
CA SER A 419 32.76 -25.20 63.73
C SER A 419 32.21 -25.24 65.16
N LEU A 420 30.95 -24.87 65.39
CA LEU A 420 30.28 -25.04 66.69
C LEU A 420 30.04 -26.50 67.04
N ARG A 421 29.64 -27.34 66.06
CA ARG A 421 29.51 -28.80 66.26
C ARG A 421 30.85 -29.44 66.61
N ASP A 422 31.94 -29.02 65.95
CA ASP A 422 33.30 -29.43 66.30
C ASP A 422 33.70 -28.97 67.71
N ALA A 423 33.34 -27.75 68.11
CA ALA A 423 33.60 -27.23 69.46
C ALA A 423 32.87 -28.05 70.54
N ALA A 424 31.59 -28.34 70.34
CA ALA A 424 30.79 -29.16 71.26
C ALA A 424 31.38 -30.58 71.41
N LYS A 425 31.89 -31.15 70.31
CA LYS A 425 32.62 -32.43 70.36
C LYS A 425 33.92 -32.32 71.17
N ALA A 426 34.72 -31.27 70.94
CA ALA A 426 35.97 -31.05 71.68
C ALA A 426 35.74 -30.86 73.19
N ILE A 427 34.62 -30.24 73.60
CA ILE A 427 34.20 -30.14 75.01
C ILE A 427 33.93 -31.54 75.60
N ALA A 428 33.21 -32.41 74.86
CA ALA A 428 32.93 -33.78 75.30
C ALA A 428 34.21 -34.63 75.38
N ASP A 429 35.15 -34.44 74.46
CA ASP A 429 36.46 -35.10 74.43
C ASP A 429 37.47 -34.51 75.44
N GLN A 430 37.08 -33.49 76.22
CA GLN A 430 37.92 -32.72 77.18
C GLN A 430 39.12 -31.97 76.57
N ASP A 431 39.11 -31.71 75.26
CA ASP A 431 40.09 -30.85 74.57
C ASP A 431 39.60 -29.39 74.55
N PHE A 432 39.81 -28.73 75.69
CA PHE A 432 39.33 -27.38 75.93
C PHE A 432 40.00 -26.31 75.06
N GLU A 433 41.27 -26.48 74.67
CA GLU A 433 41.96 -25.52 73.79
C GLU A 433 41.47 -25.65 72.33
N LEU A 434 41.21 -26.87 71.85
CA LEU A 434 40.54 -27.07 70.57
C LEU A 434 39.15 -26.45 70.59
N ALA A 435 38.36 -26.66 71.65
CA ALA A 435 37.05 -26.04 71.82
C ALA A 435 37.09 -24.50 71.77
N LYS A 436 37.99 -23.86 72.54
CA LYS A 436 38.22 -22.40 72.49
C LYS A 436 38.53 -21.92 71.07
N SER A 437 39.41 -22.63 70.35
CA SER A 437 39.79 -22.27 68.98
C SER A 437 38.61 -22.35 68.00
N LYS A 438 37.79 -23.41 68.11
CA LYS A 438 36.63 -23.66 67.25
C LYS A 438 35.49 -22.67 67.48
N ILE A 439 35.26 -22.25 68.73
CA ILE A 439 34.31 -21.17 69.05
C ILE A 439 34.79 -19.83 68.48
N ARG A 440 36.09 -19.54 68.56
CA ARG A 440 36.66 -18.31 67.97
C ARG A 440 36.52 -18.29 66.45
N ILE A 441 36.72 -19.42 65.78
CA ILE A 441 36.50 -19.56 64.33
C ILE A 441 35.02 -19.38 63.98
N ALA A 442 34.10 -19.96 64.74
CA ALA A 442 32.66 -19.77 64.54
C ALA A 442 32.26 -18.29 64.67
N ARG A 443 32.79 -17.57 65.68
CA ARG A 443 32.55 -16.12 65.84
C ARG A 443 33.03 -15.31 64.62
N ASP A 444 34.26 -15.54 64.13
CA ASP A 444 34.79 -14.86 62.93
C ASP A 444 33.91 -15.10 61.69
N LEU A 445 33.42 -16.34 61.53
CA LEU A 445 32.54 -16.70 60.41
C LEU A 445 31.15 -16.04 60.52
N TYR A 446 30.54 -16.00 61.70
CA TYR A 446 29.26 -15.29 61.92
C TYR A 446 29.39 -13.77 61.75
N GLU A 447 30.45 -13.17 62.31
CA GLU A 447 30.73 -11.73 62.15
C GLU A 447 30.92 -11.36 60.66
N ARG A 448 31.57 -12.24 59.87
CA ARG A 448 31.73 -12.08 58.42
C ARG A 448 30.47 -12.37 57.60
N ALA A 449 29.54 -13.17 58.12
CA ALA A 449 28.21 -13.35 57.55
C ALA A 449 27.25 -12.19 57.87
N GLY A 450 27.55 -11.39 58.90
CA GLY A 450 26.69 -10.32 59.40
C GLY A 450 25.59 -10.81 60.36
N GLU A 451 25.72 -12.02 60.90
CA GLU A 451 24.76 -12.64 61.83
C GLU A 451 25.16 -12.44 63.29
N ASP A 452 24.27 -11.88 64.10
CA ASP A 452 24.48 -11.74 65.55
C ASP A 452 24.06 -13.02 66.29
N ARG A 453 25.06 -13.87 66.54
CA ARG A 453 24.94 -15.10 67.32
C ARG A 453 25.66 -15.01 68.68
N ASP A 454 26.00 -13.80 69.15
CA ASP A 454 26.84 -13.65 70.33
C ASP A 454 26.16 -14.17 71.62
N GLY A 455 24.83 -14.19 71.67
CA GLY A 455 24.07 -14.83 72.76
C GLY A 455 24.25 -16.35 72.83
N GLU A 456 24.30 -17.04 71.69
CA GLU A 456 24.54 -18.49 71.63
C GLU A 456 26.01 -18.83 71.87
N LEU A 457 26.92 -18.07 71.25
CA LEU A 457 28.36 -18.16 71.51
C LEU A 457 28.68 -17.95 73.00
N SER A 458 28.03 -16.99 73.66
CA SER A 458 28.21 -16.73 75.10
C SER A 458 27.70 -17.89 75.97
N ARG A 459 26.59 -18.53 75.61
CA ARG A 459 26.10 -19.75 76.31
C ARG A 459 27.09 -20.91 76.18
N ILE A 460 27.61 -21.15 74.98
CA ILE A 460 28.60 -22.21 74.72
C ILE A 460 29.92 -21.90 75.46
N GLN A 461 30.36 -20.64 75.50
CA GLN A 461 31.53 -20.22 76.27
C GLN A 461 31.34 -20.37 77.78
N GLY A 462 30.13 -20.09 78.30
CA GLY A 462 29.77 -20.33 79.70
C GLY A 462 29.86 -21.82 80.07
N HIS A 463 29.28 -22.68 79.24
CA HIS A 463 29.33 -24.13 79.47
C HIS A 463 30.74 -24.71 79.34
N LEU A 464 31.55 -24.22 78.39
CA LEU A 464 32.97 -24.55 78.29
C LEU A 464 33.73 -24.18 79.58
N ALA A 465 33.52 -22.97 80.11
CA ALA A 465 34.17 -22.54 81.35
C ALA A 465 33.74 -23.37 82.57
N GLU A 466 32.46 -23.77 82.65
CA GLU A 466 31.95 -24.69 83.66
C GLU A 466 32.65 -26.07 83.58
N MET A 467 32.75 -26.64 82.38
CA MET A 467 33.39 -27.93 82.14
C MET A 467 34.92 -27.89 82.40
N GLU A 468 35.58 -26.79 82.06
CA GLU A 468 37.00 -26.55 82.42
C GLU A 468 37.18 -26.53 83.95
N LEU A 469 36.34 -25.80 84.68
CA LEU A 469 36.39 -25.74 86.14
C LEU A 469 36.16 -27.12 86.77
N LYS A 470 35.15 -27.88 86.31
CA LYS A 470 34.90 -29.25 86.77
C LYS A 470 36.09 -30.19 86.49
N SER A 471 36.77 -30.04 85.34
CA SER A 471 37.99 -30.80 85.02
C SER A 471 39.18 -30.44 85.93
N ILE A 472 39.37 -29.16 86.24
CA ILE A 472 40.43 -28.68 87.15
C ILE A 472 40.16 -29.15 88.59
N ALA A 473 38.91 -29.02 89.06
CA ALA A 473 38.48 -29.52 90.37
C ALA A 473 38.70 -31.04 90.48
N ARG A 474 38.37 -31.82 89.43
CA ARG A 474 38.64 -33.26 89.39
C ARG A 474 40.12 -33.59 89.49
N LYS A 475 40.99 -32.93 88.70
CA LYS A 475 42.45 -33.13 88.77
C LYS A 475 43.02 -32.80 90.15
N ARG A 476 42.53 -31.73 90.78
CA ARG A 476 42.87 -31.39 92.17
C ARG A 476 42.42 -32.48 93.15
N GLY A 477 41.21 -33.02 92.96
CA GLY A 477 40.73 -34.18 93.70
C GLY A 477 41.65 -35.39 93.54
N ASP A 478 42.02 -35.72 92.30
CA ASP A 478 42.93 -36.84 91.98
C ASP A 478 44.31 -36.68 92.64
N ASP A 479 44.90 -35.48 92.61
CA ASP A 479 46.17 -35.17 93.26
C ASP A 479 46.10 -35.34 94.80
N PHE A 480 45.03 -34.85 95.44
CA PHE A 480 44.87 -34.98 96.89
C PHE A 480 44.45 -36.39 97.31
N PHE A 481 43.71 -37.12 96.48
CA PHE A 481 43.42 -38.54 96.68
C PHE A 481 44.71 -39.38 96.63
N GLN A 482 45.59 -39.12 95.65
CA GLN A 482 46.91 -39.78 95.60
C GLN A 482 47.78 -39.43 96.82
N LYS A 483 47.75 -38.19 97.32
CA LYS A 483 48.42 -37.81 98.57
C LYS A 483 47.84 -38.52 99.78
N ALA A 484 46.52 -38.61 99.91
CA ALA A 484 45.88 -39.35 101.01
C ALA A 484 46.29 -40.83 101.02
N VAL A 485 46.29 -41.48 99.85
CA VAL A 485 46.81 -42.86 99.67
C VAL A 485 48.30 -42.97 100.02
N ALA A 486 49.11 -41.93 99.77
CA ALA A 486 50.53 -41.91 100.12
C ALA A 486 50.76 -41.74 101.63
N HIS A 487 50.05 -40.81 102.29
CA HIS A 487 50.14 -40.60 103.74
C HIS A 487 49.61 -41.81 104.53
N LEU A 488 48.52 -42.46 104.08
CA LEU A 488 48.04 -43.71 104.66
C LEU A 488 49.11 -44.83 104.60
N LYS A 489 49.86 -44.94 103.49
CA LYS A 489 51.00 -45.86 103.36
C LYS A 489 52.22 -45.48 104.21
N ALA A 490 52.29 -44.24 104.69
CA ALA A 490 53.32 -43.75 105.59
C ALA A 490 52.90 -43.78 107.08
N GLU A 491 51.71 -44.31 107.39
CA GLU A 491 51.09 -44.34 108.73
C GLU A 491 50.74 -42.92 109.28
N GLU A 492 50.80 -41.89 108.44
CA GLU A 492 50.49 -40.48 108.75
C GLU A 492 48.98 -40.21 108.64
N THR A 493 48.21 -40.78 109.60
CA THR A 493 46.73 -40.80 109.51
C THR A 493 46.06 -39.43 109.61
N SER A 494 46.68 -38.44 110.27
CA SER A 494 46.12 -37.08 110.40
C SER A 494 46.21 -36.33 109.07
N GLU A 495 47.38 -36.38 108.45
CA GLU A 495 47.71 -35.80 107.14
C GLU A 495 46.91 -36.49 106.02
N ALA A 496 46.70 -37.81 106.12
CA ALA A 496 45.83 -38.55 105.23
C ALA A 496 44.37 -38.06 105.32
N LEU A 497 43.84 -37.85 106.52
CA LEU A 497 42.46 -37.38 106.73
C LEU A 497 42.27 -35.93 106.24
N GLU A 498 43.26 -35.04 106.44
CA GLU A 498 43.23 -33.68 105.90
C GLU A 498 43.23 -33.69 104.36
N ALA A 499 44.06 -34.52 103.73
CA ALA A 499 44.08 -34.71 102.29
C ALA A 499 42.74 -35.27 101.75
N VAL A 500 42.08 -36.18 102.49
CA VAL A 500 40.72 -36.68 102.19
C VAL A 500 39.67 -35.56 102.22
N ILE A 501 39.71 -34.66 103.20
CA ILE A 501 38.76 -33.53 103.27
C ILE A 501 38.92 -32.61 102.05
N ILE A 502 40.16 -32.30 101.66
CA ILE A 502 40.45 -31.43 100.50
C ILE A 502 40.05 -32.13 99.19
N ALA A 503 40.33 -33.42 99.04
CA ALA A 503 39.91 -34.19 97.87
C ALA A 503 38.38 -34.33 97.78
N ARG A 504 37.66 -34.46 98.91
CA ARG A 504 36.18 -34.49 98.95
C ARG A 504 35.60 -33.21 98.38
N GLN A 505 36.05 -32.04 98.88
CA GLN A 505 35.60 -30.74 98.39
C GLN A 505 35.86 -30.58 96.89
N ALA A 506 37.05 -30.97 96.42
CA ALA A 506 37.40 -30.88 95.00
C ALA A 506 36.59 -31.84 94.10
N TYR A 507 36.18 -33.02 94.60
CA TYR A 507 35.30 -33.92 93.86
C TYR A 507 33.82 -33.54 93.93
N GLU A 508 33.36 -32.89 95.01
CA GLU A 508 32.02 -32.25 95.10
C GLU A 508 31.91 -31.09 94.10
N GLU A 509 32.93 -30.22 94.03
CA GLU A 509 33.05 -29.15 93.01
C GLU A 509 33.09 -29.68 91.57
N ALA A 510 33.60 -30.90 91.37
CA ALA A 510 33.69 -31.57 90.07
C ALA A 510 32.48 -32.43 89.69
N GLU A 511 31.47 -32.56 90.57
CA GLU A 511 30.35 -33.52 90.43
C GLU A 511 30.82 -34.97 90.17
N ALA A 512 31.93 -35.36 90.78
CA ALA A 512 32.63 -36.62 90.51
C ALA A 512 32.16 -37.77 91.44
N ASP A 513 30.86 -38.10 91.39
CA ASP A 513 30.19 -39.07 92.28
C ASP A 513 30.97 -40.38 92.51
N ALA A 514 31.54 -40.96 91.45
CA ALA A 514 32.30 -42.20 91.54
C ALA A 514 33.60 -42.05 92.38
N MET A 515 34.25 -40.88 92.32
CA MET A 515 35.44 -40.59 93.13
C MET A 515 35.05 -40.21 94.56
N LEU A 516 33.89 -39.57 94.77
CA LEU A 516 33.34 -39.36 96.12
C LEU A 516 33.04 -40.68 96.82
N GLN A 517 32.57 -41.70 96.10
CA GLN A 517 32.41 -43.04 96.64
C GLN A 517 33.76 -43.66 97.02
N ALA A 518 34.75 -43.68 96.12
CA ALA A 518 36.09 -44.20 96.40
C ALA A 518 36.78 -43.48 97.57
N LEU A 519 36.47 -42.19 97.77
CA LEU A 519 36.98 -41.39 98.88
C LEU A 519 36.28 -41.70 100.21
N ASN A 520 35.00 -42.09 100.21
CA ASN A 520 34.35 -42.65 101.41
C ASN A 520 35.02 -43.98 101.81
N GLU A 521 35.32 -44.84 100.85
CA GLU A 521 36.00 -46.13 101.08
C GLU A 521 37.40 -45.91 101.69
N LEU A 522 38.20 -44.98 101.13
CA LEU A 522 39.51 -44.59 101.69
C LEU A 522 39.39 -43.99 103.10
N GLN A 523 38.34 -43.20 103.37
CA GLN A 523 38.13 -42.60 104.69
C GLN A 523 37.82 -43.64 105.77
N GLU A 524 37.02 -44.66 105.46
CA GLU A 524 36.78 -45.80 106.36
C GLU A 524 38.09 -46.58 106.62
N GLU A 525 38.92 -46.82 105.60
CA GLU A 525 40.24 -47.45 105.77
C GLU A 525 41.14 -46.66 106.75
N ILE A 526 41.25 -45.32 106.58
CA ILE A 526 42.03 -44.46 107.50
C ILE A 526 41.49 -44.51 108.94
N LEU A 527 40.16 -44.51 109.11
CA LEU A 527 39.51 -44.60 110.43
C LEU A 527 39.72 -45.97 111.10
N THR A 528 39.81 -47.05 110.33
CA THR A 528 40.17 -48.36 110.88
C THR A 528 41.64 -48.39 111.34
N ALA A 529 42.57 -47.82 110.57
CA ALA A 529 43.97 -47.73 110.93
C ALA A 529 44.21 -46.91 112.22
N GLN A 530 43.48 -45.81 112.43
CA GLN A 530 43.55 -45.03 113.69
C GLN A 530 43.13 -45.85 114.93
N ASN A 531 42.13 -46.73 114.80
CA ASN A 531 41.69 -47.57 115.91
C ASN A 531 42.64 -48.73 116.23
N GLU A 532 43.53 -49.11 115.29
CA GLU A 532 44.57 -50.13 115.55
C GLU A 532 45.80 -49.54 116.27
N SER A 533 46.07 -48.23 116.13
CA SER A 533 47.16 -47.54 116.84
C SER A 533 46.87 -47.22 118.31
N ASP A 534 45.59 -47.14 118.73
CA ASP A 534 45.18 -46.63 120.06
C ASP A 534 44.38 -47.66 120.89
N VAL A 535 45.06 -48.71 121.41
CA VAL A 535 44.45 -49.66 122.38
C VAL A 535 45.29 -49.79 123.64
N SER A 536 45.19 -48.80 124.55
CA SER A 536 45.76 -48.88 125.90
C SER A 536 45.10 -47.91 126.91
N VAL A 537 44.20 -48.46 127.75
CA VAL A 537 43.81 -48.00 129.11
C VAL A 537 42.71 -46.92 129.29
N ALA A 538 41.57 -47.40 129.82
CA ALA A 538 40.64 -46.81 130.81
C ALA A 538 39.60 -45.70 130.47
N THR A 539 38.35 -46.07 130.71
CA THR A 539 37.11 -45.29 130.97
C THR A 539 37.12 -44.54 132.33
N PRO A 540 36.06 -43.77 132.74
CA PRO A 540 34.97 -43.08 132.00
C PRO A 540 34.68 -41.63 132.48
N ARG A 541 33.90 -40.83 131.71
CA ARG A 541 32.73 -40.07 132.25
C ARG A 541 31.87 -39.37 131.18
N MET A 542 30.55 -39.32 131.45
CA MET A 542 29.57 -38.38 130.86
C MET A 542 29.95 -36.93 131.23
N ASP A 543 29.69 -35.90 130.42
CA ASP A 543 28.35 -35.33 130.23
C ASP A 543 28.20 -34.46 128.96
N SER A 544 26.95 -34.42 128.47
CA SER A 544 26.29 -33.40 127.63
C SER A 544 27.13 -32.40 126.79
N TYR A 545 26.86 -32.35 125.49
CA TYR A 545 25.98 -31.29 124.94
C TYR A 545 25.39 -31.73 123.58
N SER A 546 24.07 -31.81 123.49
CA SER A 546 23.35 -32.12 122.25
C SER A 546 22.61 -30.87 121.76
N MET A 547 22.96 -30.41 120.56
CA MET A 547 22.19 -29.42 119.79
C MET A 547 21.91 -30.00 118.41
N SER A 548 20.92 -30.88 118.37
CA SER A 548 20.41 -31.51 117.16
C SER A 548 19.54 -30.54 116.34
N SER A 549 19.81 -30.48 115.04
CA SER A 549 18.82 -30.30 113.96
C SER A 549 17.87 -29.08 114.00
N ALA A 550 18.21 -28.06 113.22
CA ALA A 550 17.23 -27.14 112.63
C ALA A 550 17.19 -27.28 111.10
N ARG A 551 16.28 -28.12 110.60
CA ARG A 551 15.80 -28.07 109.20
C ARG A 551 14.50 -27.26 109.15
N ARG A 552 14.15 -26.79 107.94
CA ARG A 552 12.98 -25.96 107.55
C ARG A 552 13.25 -24.45 107.64
N SER A 553 12.83 -23.62 106.68
CA SER A 553 12.06 -23.90 105.45
C SER A 553 12.23 -22.77 104.44
N ALA A 554 12.43 -23.11 103.16
CA ALA A 554 12.25 -22.18 102.06
C ALA A 554 10.75 -21.91 101.85
N SER A 555 10.40 -20.66 101.57
CA SER A 555 9.01 -20.18 101.40
C SER A 555 8.47 -20.47 100.00
N VAL A 556 7.32 -21.14 99.93
CA VAL A 556 6.50 -21.25 98.71
C VAL A 556 5.56 -20.03 98.63
N PRO A 557 5.42 -19.35 97.48
CA PRO A 557 4.47 -18.24 97.33
C PRO A 557 3.02 -18.70 97.52
N ARG A 558 2.20 -17.90 98.22
CA ARG A 558 0.75 -18.13 98.35
C ARG A 558 0.04 -17.43 97.19
N ARG A 559 -0.85 -18.14 96.49
CA ARG A 559 -1.77 -17.52 95.53
C ARG A 559 -2.83 -16.68 96.25
N SER A 560 -3.18 -15.52 95.70
CA SER A 560 -4.16 -14.61 96.30
C SER A 560 -5.57 -15.21 96.37
N ILE A 561 -6.31 -14.88 97.44
CA ILE A 561 -7.61 -15.47 97.77
C ILE A 561 -8.78 -14.59 97.25
N TRP A 562 -8.49 -13.34 96.90
CA TRP A 562 -9.40 -12.38 96.28
C TRP A 562 -9.26 -12.43 94.76
N ARG A 563 -10.36 -12.15 94.04
CA ARG A 563 -10.38 -12.10 92.57
C ARG A 563 -11.13 -10.89 92.06
N LYS A 564 -10.56 -10.23 91.06
CA LYS A 564 -11.17 -9.15 90.28
C LYS A 564 -12.24 -9.72 89.34
N ALA A 565 -13.39 -9.06 89.26
CA ALA A 565 -14.49 -9.39 88.36
C ALA A 565 -15.13 -8.12 87.81
N LEU A 566 -15.89 -8.25 86.72
CA LEU A 566 -16.61 -7.16 86.07
C LEU A 566 -18.12 -7.40 86.22
N ASP A 567 -18.86 -6.35 86.57
CA ASP A 567 -20.33 -6.40 86.54
C ASP A 567 -20.86 -6.33 85.09
N PRO A 568 -21.64 -7.31 84.59
CA PRO A 568 -22.11 -7.31 83.20
C PRO A 568 -23.03 -6.15 82.82
N SER A 569 -23.66 -5.46 83.79
CA SER A 569 -24.56 -4.33 83.53
C SER A 569 -23.86 -2.96 83.44
N SER A 570 -22.81 -2.76 84.23
CA SER A 570 -22.09 -1.47 84.33
C SER A 570 -20.68 -1.51 83.72
N ASN A 571 -20.10 -2.70 83.55
CA ASN A 571 -18.71 -2.93 83.16
C ASN A 571 -17.66 -2.39 84.16
N GLU A 572 -18.11 -2.03 85.38
CA GLU A 572 -17.28 -1.62 86.51
C GLU A 572 -16.63 -2.83 87.19
N VAL A 573 -15.48 -2.59 87.83
CA VAL A 573 -14.70 -3.62 88.53
C VAL A 573 -15.16 -3.78 89.97
N TYR A 574 -15.32 -5.03 90.42
CA TYR A 574 -15.48 -5.37 91.83
C TYR A 574 -14.59 -6.55 92.22
N PHE A 575 -14.28 -6.67 93.51
CA PHE A 575 -13.46 -7.74 94.07
C PHE A 575 -14.36 -8.75 94.80
N TYR A 576 -14.20 -10.03 94.50
CA TYR A 576 -14.90 -11.12 95.19
C TYR A 576 -13.94 -12.06 95.92
N HIS A 577 -14.31 -12.42 97.14
CA HIS A 577 -13.53 -13.29 98.00
C HIS A 577 -13.87 -14.75 97.73
N THR A 578 -12.90 -15.56 97.31
CA THR A 578 -13.21 -16.93 96.82
C THR A 578 -13.71 -17.89 97.90
N SER A 579 -13.23 -17.80 99.14
CA SER A 579 -13.68 -18.66 100.25
C SER A 579 -14.92 -18.17 100.99
N THR A 580 -15.12 -16.86 101.18
CA THR A 580 -16.27 -16.31 101.93
C THR A 580 -17.46 -15.92 101.04
N LYS A 581 -17.24 -15.82 99.72
CA LYS A 581 -18.20 -15.32 98.71
C LYS A 581 -18.69 -13.89 98.93
N ALA A 582 -17.99 -13.11 99.75
CA ALA A 582 -18.22 -11.67 99.88
C ALA A 582 -17.80 -10.92 98.60
N THR A 583 -18.46 -9.81 98.30
CA THR A 583 -18.18 -8.94 97.16
C THR A 583 -18.08 -7.49 97.62
N GLN A 584 -17.07 -6.76 97.17
CA GLN A 584 -16.86 -5.34 97.49
C GLN A 584 -16.34 -4.57 96.27
N TRP A 585 -16.66 -3.28 96.21
CA TRP A 585 -16.25 -2.39 95.12
C TRP A 585 -14.85 -1.82 95.34
N ASP A 586 -14.51 -1.48 96.59
CA ASP A 586 -13.18 -1.01 96.97
C ASP A 586 -12.16 -2.16 97.00
N ARG A 587 -10.90 -1.88 96.67
CA ARG A 587 -9.80 -2.86 96.65
C ARG A 587 -9.45 -3.34 98.07
N PRO A 588 -9.39 -4.66 98.34
CA PRO A 588 -8.92 -5.20 99.62
C PRO A 588 -7.43 -4.92 99.88
N GLU A 589 -7.05 -4.68 101.14
CA GLU A 589 -5.66 -4.41 101.54
C GLU A 589 -4.70 -5.57 101.23
N ASP A 590 -5.16 -6.82 101.36
CA ASP A 590 -4.39 -8.04 101.05
C ASP A 590 -4.41 -8.41 99.55
N TYR A 591 -4.87 -7.54 98.65
CA TYR A 591 -4.86 -7.81 97.20
C TYR A 591 -3.49 -7.49 96.61
N ASP A 592 -2.68 -8.53 96.39
CA ASP A 592 -1.38 -8.42 95.73
C ASP A 592 -1.51 -7.92 94.28
N THR A 593 -0.66 -6.97 93.87
CA THR A 593 -0.82 -6.24 92.59
C THR A 593 -0.06 -6.88 91.43
N GLU A 594 0.94 -7.72 91.72
CA GLU A 594 1.91 -8.16 90.72
C GLU A 594 1.36 -9.26 89.76
N GLU A 595 0.15 -9.78 90.00
CA GLU A 595 -0.55 -10.69 89.06
C GLU A 595 -1.49 -9.95 88.07
N ASP A 596 -1.76 -8.65 88.24
CA ASP A 596 -2.80 -7.92 87.48
C ASP A 596 -2.27 -7.23 86.20
N GLU A 597 -0.97 -6.87 86.14
CA GLU A 597 -0.35 -6.26 84.94
C GLU A 597 -0.28 -7.22 83.74
N ALA A 598 -0.39 -8.54 83.99
CA ALA A 598 -0.48 -9.57 82.96
C ALA A 598 -1.88 -9.69 82.30
N PHE A 599 -2.90 -8.96 82.78
CA PHE A 599 -4.29 -9.09 82.30
C PHE A 599 -4.84 -7.83 81.59
N GLU A 600 -4.26 -6.65 81.81
CA GLU A 600 -4.64 -5.41 81.09
C GLU A 600 -4.28 -5.45 79.59
N VAL A 601 -3.18 -6.11 79.23
CA VAL A 601 -2.70 -6.25 77.84
C VAL A 601 -3.70 -6.99 76.92
N LEU A 602 -4.68 -7.72 77.49
CA LEU A 602 -5.64 -8.53 76.73
C LEU A 602 -6.98 -7.83 76.46
N LYS A 603 -7.21 -6.59 76.93
CA LYS A 603 -8.53 -5.93 76.82
C LYS A 603 -8.68 -4.97 75.62
N GLU A 604 -7.58 -4.42 75.10
CA GLU A 604 -7.62 -3.51 73.94
C GLU A 604 -7.95 -4.19 72.60
N ASN A 605 -7.71 -5.51 72.47
CA ASN A 605 -7.94 -6.26 71.22
C ASN A 605 -9.41 -6.68 70.95
N SER A 606 -10.41 -6.09 71.63
CA SER A 606 -11.81 -6.56 71.57
C SER A 606 -12.80 -5.68 70.79
N LYS A 607 -12.33 -4.69 70.01
CA LYS A 607 -13.18 -3.94 69.06
C LYS A 607 -12.51 -3.69 67.71
N GLY A 608 -12.79 -4.58 66.75
CA GLY A 608 -12.85 -4.20 65.34
C GLY A 608 -11.61 -4.44 64.46
N SER A 609 -10.76 -5.44 64.74
CA SER A 609 -9.78 -5.94 63.76
C SER A 609 -9.43 -7.41 64.03
N LEU A 610 -10.25 -8.35 63.54
CA LEU A 610 -10.00 -9.81 63.66
C LEU A 610 -10.08 -10.54 62.31
N LEU A 611 -9.60 -9.88 61.26
CA LEU A 611 -9.23 -10.52 59.99
C LEU A 611 -7.82 -10.16 59.52
N LEU A 612 -7.28 -9.00 59.92
CA LEU A 612 -5.97 -8.51 59.47
C LEU A 612 -4.82 -9.03 60.35
N ASP A 613 -4.95 -8.94 61.67
CA ASP A 613 -3.88 -9.32 62.62
C ASP A 613 -3.65 -10.84 62.72
N ALA A 614 -4.61 -11.66 62.26
CA ALA A 614 -4.45 -13.11 62.20
C ALA A 614 -3.55 -13.58 61.03
N MET A 615 -3.28 -12.72 60.04
CA MET A 615 -2.33 -12.98 58.96
C MET A 615 -0.93 -12.42 59.24
N VAL A 616 -0.76 -11.54 60.23
CA VAL A 616 0.52 -10.92 60.60
C VAL A 616 1.03 -11.50 61.91
N GLY A 617 1.36 -12.80 61.89
CA GLY A 617 2.04 -13.46 62.99
C GLY A 617 3.46 -12.89 63.19
N LYS A 618 3.76 -12.42 64.40
CA LYS A 618 5.13 -12.01 64.77
C LYS A 618 5.98 -13.23 65.11
N SER A 619 6.99 -13.51 64.29
CA SER A 619 8.24 -14.12 64.73
C SER A 619 9.39 -13.55 63.91
N ASP A 620 10.25 -12.81 64.60
CA ASP A 620 11.67 -12.60 64.35
C ASP A 620 12.13 -11.94 63.03
N THR A 621 12.95 -10.91 63.19
CA THR A 621 13.49 -10.04 62.15
C THR A 621 14.50 -10.74 61.25
N ASN A 622 14.60 -10.25 60.00
CA ASN A 622 15.64 -10.57 58.99
C ASN A 622 15.55 -11.92 58.24
N SER A 623 14.35 -12.38 57.86
CA SER A 623 14.23 -13.31 56.72
C SER A 623 12.86 -13.32 55.99
N PHE A 624 12.15 -12.18 55.88
CA PHE A 624 10.91 -12.15 55.08
C PHE A 624 10.47 -10.73 54.63
N THR A 625 11.06 -10.21 53.55
CA THR A 625 10.62 -8.94 52.90
C THR A 625 10.28 -9.09 51.42
N ASP A 626 10.02 -10.31 50.95
CA ASP A 626 9.67 -10.62 49.55
C ASP A 626 8.21 -11.11 49.41
N MET A 627 7.25 -10.42 50.06
CA MET A 627 5.83 -10.53 49.69
C MET A 627 4.93 -9.32 50.08
N ASN A 628 5.50 -8.12 50.28
CA ASN A 628 4.71 -6.91 50.52
C ASN A 628 5.24 -5.66 49.79
N THR A 629 6.07 -5.86 48.76
CA THR A 629 6.72 -4.80 47.96
C THR A 629 6.51 -5.02 46.45
N THR A 630 5.39 -5.65 46.08
CA THR A 630 5.06 -5.95 44.68
C THR A 630 3.64 -5.49 44.31
N MET A 631 3.25 -4.29 44.76
CA MET A 631 2.23 -3.48 44.10
C MET A 631 2.26 -2.04 44.61
N THR A 632 2.96 -1.18 43.86
CA THR A 632 2.91 0.28 44.02
C THR A 632 2.72 0.85 42.63
N LEU A 633 1.69 1.69 42.39
CA LEU A 633 1.73 2.75 41.36
C LEU A 633 0.55 3.75 41.36
N ASN A 634 -0.63 3.44 41.93
CA ASN A 634 -1.85 4.29 41.75
C ASN A 634 -2.40 5.01 43.01
N GLY A 635 -1.79 4.86 44.19
CA GLY A 635 -2.18 5.65 45.38
C GLY A 635 -3.56 5.35 45.98
N LEU A 636 -4.15 4.18 45.65
CA LEU A 636 -5.43 3.71 46.19
C LEU A 636 -5.25 3.04 47.55
N ASP A 637 -6.25 3.17 48.42
CA ASP A 637 -6.25 2.57 49.77
C ASP A 637 -6.46 1.05 49.68
N PRO A 638 -5.54 0.21 50.20
CA PRO A 638 -5.69 -1.24 50.23
C PRO A 638 -7.02 -1.70 50.86
N LYS A 639 -7.58 -0.93 51.80
CA LYS A 639 -8.88 -1.22 52.41
C LYS A 639 -10.02 -1.12 51.40
N GLN A 640 -10.00 -0.14 50.50
CA GLN A 640 -11.01 0.01 49.45
C GLN A 640 -10.94 -1.12 48.42
N ILE A 641 -9.73 -1.58 48.08
CA ILE A 641 -9.53 -2.73 47.18
C ILE A 641 -10.12 -4.01 47.80
N LEU A 642 -9.91 -4.25 49.10
CA LEU A 642 -10.48 -5.40 49.82
C LEU A 642 -12.01 -5.32 49.95
N GLU A 643 -12.56 -4.14 50.28
CA GLU A 643 -14.02 -3.93 50.34
C GLU A 643 -14.67 -4.13 48.96
N TYR A 644 -14.05 -3.63 47.89
CA TYR A 644 -14.53 -3.81 46.52
C TYR A 644 -14.38 -5.26 46.01
N ALA A 645 -13.29 -5.95 46.36
CA ALA A 645 -13.09 -7.38 46.05
C ALA A 645 -14.24 -8.24 46.60
N ILE A 646 -14.60 -8.02 47.87
CA ILE A 646 -15.72 -8.70 48.52
C ILE A 646 -17.05 -8.34 47.82
N TYR A 647 -17.24 -7.07 47.41
CA TYR A 647 -18.45 -6.63 46.70
C TYR A 647 -18.62 -7.25 45.31
N ILE A 648 -17.54 -7.39 44.52
CA ILE A 648 -17.58 -8.13 43.23
C ILE A 648 -17.51 -9.66 43.41
N GLY A 649 -17.46 -10.14 44.65
CA GLY A 649 -17.60 -11.54 45.03
C GLY A 649 -16.32 -12.36 44.92
N ILE A 650 -15.15 -11.73 45.01
CA ILE A 650 -13.83 -12.37 45.22
C ILE A 650 -13.63 -12.56 46.73
N ASP A 651 -13.15 -13.72 47.17
CA ASP A 651 -12.66 -13.91 48.54
C ASP A 651 -11.15 -13.59 48.61
N PRO A 652 -10.72 -12.51 49.30
CA PRO A 652 -9.31 -12.15 49.39
C PRO A 652 -8.41 -13.22 50.05
N THR A 653 -8.99 -14.12 50.85
CA THR A 653 -8.26 -15.15 51.58
C THR A 653 -8.02 -16.40 50.73
N THR A 654 -9.02 -16.82 49.96
CA THR A 654 -8.94 -18.05 49.14
C THR A 654 -8.59 -17.78 47.68
N GLU A 655 -8.79 -16.56 47.19
CA GLU A 655 -8.53 -16.16 45.79
C GLU A 655 -7.66 -14.90 45.66
N PRO A 656 -6.50 -14.79 46.36
CA PRO A 656 -5.65 -13.59 46.27
C PRO A 656 -5.16 -13.31 44.83
N HIS A 657 -5.06 -14.34 44.00
CA HIS A 657 -4.70 -14.26 42.58
C HIS A 657 -5.75 -13.53 41.69
N LEU A 658 -6.94 -13.22 42.22
CA LEU A 658 -7.97 -12.42 41.53
C LEU A 658 -8.02 -10.96 42.01
N LEU A 659 -7.29 -10.58 43.06
CA LEU A 659 -7.37 -9.24 43.67
C LEU A 659 -6.99 -8.09 42.72
N TRP A 660 -6.16 -8.34 41.71
CA TRP A 660 -5.86 -7.35 40.65
C TRP A 660 -7.11 -6.90 39.88
N ILE A 661 -8.15 -7.74 39.79
CA ILE A 661 -9.43 -7.38 39.17
C ILE A 661 -10.18 -6.34 40.03
N ALA A 662 -10.06 -6.44 41.35
CA ALA A 662 -10.61 -5.45 42.28
C ALA A 662 -9.81 -4.15 42.24
N GLU A 663 -8.48 -4.23 42.15
CA GLU A 663 -7.62 -3.04 41.97
C GLU A 663 -7.95 -2.31 40.66
N GLU A 664 -8.06 -3.01 39.53
CA GLU A 664 -8.45 -2.41 38.25
C GLU A 664 -9.85 -1.79 38.32
N GLY A 665 -10.81 -2.45 38.99
CA GLY A 665 -12.18 -1.95 39.12
C GLY A 665 -12.32 -0.70 40.00
N VAL A 666 -11.52 -0.57 41.07
CA VAL A 666 -11.44 0.65 41.90
C VAL A 666 -10.70 1.77 41.16
N ALA A 667 -9.69 1.43 40.35
CA ALA A 667 -8.94 2.39 39.54
C ALA A 667 -9.68 2.85 38.25
N ALA A 668 -10.78 2.19 37.88
CA ALA A 668 -11.44 2.42 36.60
C ALA A 668 -12.13 3.79 36.53
N GLU A 669 -11.73 4.60 35.54
CA GLU A 669 -12.43 5.86 35.24
C GLU A 669 -13.88 5.60 34.80
N LEU A 670 -14.77 6.48 35.24
CA LEU A 670 -16.18 6.45 34.84
C LEU A 670 -16.30 6.67 33.32
N PRO A 671 -17.14 5.90 32.60
CA PRO A 671 -17.42 6.15 31.20
C PRO A 671 -17.95 7.59 30.98
N GLU A 672 -17.62 8.22 29.87
CA GLU A 672 -17.90 9.65 29.56
C GLU A 672 -19.37 10.09 29.77
N ASP A 673 -20.30 9.14 29.70
CA ASP A 673 -21.73 9.33 29.92
C ASP A 673 -22.18 9.33 31.39
N PHE A 674 -21.32 8.96 32.33
CA PHE A 674 -21.64 8.84 33.76
C PHE A 674 -20.93 9.90 34.59
N THR A 675 -21.57 10.30 35.68
CA THR A 675 -21.02 11.22 36.68
C THR A 675 -21.34 10.73 38.07
N GLN A 676 -20.35 10.77 38.96
CA GLN A 676 -20.53 10.45 40.38
C GLN A 676 -21.16 11.63 41.12
N HIS A 677 -22.12 11.34 41.98
CA HIS A 677 -22.76 12.31 42.87
C HIS A 677 -22.87 11.69 44.27
N THR A 678 -22.93 12.55 45.29
CA THR A 678 -23.12 12.13 46.68
C THR A 678 -24.44 12.71 47.18
N ASN A 679 -25.28 11.88 47.82
CA ASN A 679 -26.54 12.34 48.40
C ASN A 679 -26.30 13.02 49.77
N GLN A 680 -27.35 13.63 50.35
CA GLN A 680 -27.27 14.34 51.64
C GLN A 680 -26.82 13.44 52.80
N ASP A 681 -27.08 12.13 52.70
CA ASP A 681 -26.69 11.11 53.68
C ASP A 681 -25.24 10.61 53.52
N GLY A 682 -24.47 11.17 52.57
CA GLY A 682 -23.08 10.79 52.30
C GLY A 682 -22.91 9.60 51.34
N GLU A 683 -24.01 8.97 50.92
CA GLU A 683 -23.99 7.84 49.99
C GLU A 683 -23.66 8.26 48.56
N VAL A 684 -22.79 7.50 47.89
CA VAL A 684 -22.38 7.73 46.49
C VAL A 684 -23.34 7.03 45.53
N PHE A 685 -23.75 7.73 44.46
CA PHE A 685 -24.50 7.16 43.35
C PHE A 685 -24.00 7.70 42.01
N TYR A 686 -24.23 6.95 40.94
CA TYR A 686 -23.78 7.27 39.59
C TYR A 686 -24.96 7.69 38.72
N PHE A 687 -24.86 8.84 38.06
CA PHE A 687 -25.89 9.39 37.20
C PHE A 687 -25.48 9.30 35.73
N ASN A 688 -26.28 8.62 34.91
CA ASN A 688 -26.10 8.55 33.47
C ASN A 688 -26.70 9.79 32.79
N ARG A 689 -25.84 10.59 32.17
CA ARG A 689 -26.19 11.85 31.49
C ARG A 689 -27.01 11.65 30.22
N LYS A 690 -26.93 10.49 29.55
CA LYS A 690 -27.72 10.14 28.35
C LYS A 690 -29.12 9.65 28.72
N THR A 691 -29.24 8.66 29.60
CA THR A 691 -30.54 8.04 29.97
C THR A 691 -31.30 8.82 31.05
N LYS A 692 -30.64 9.77 31.74
CA LYS A 692 -31.17 10.53 32.89
C LYS A 692 -31.57 9.67 34.10
N SER A 693 -30.97 8.48 34.24
CA SER A 693 -31.18 7.58 35.36
C SER A 693 -29.99 7.60 36.32
N SER A 694 -30.27 7.57 37.62
CA SER A 694 -29.30 7.24 38.67
C SER A 694 -29.26 5.73 38.93
N GLN A 695 -28.10 5.23 39.34
CA GLN A 695 -27.86 3.88 39.80
C GLN A 695 -26.88 3.90 40.98
N TRP A 696 -27.02 2.94 41.90
CA TRP A 696 -26.16 2.83 43.09
C TRP A 696 -24.88 2.01 42.82
N GLU A 697 -24.94 1.10 41.86
CA GLU A 697 -23.81 0.28 41.42
C GLU A 697 -22.95 1.05 40.40
N HIS A 698 -21.63 0.85 40.41
CA HIS A 698 -20.74 1.49 39.46
C HIS A 698 -20.95 0.90 38.05
N PRO A 699 -20.93 1.71 36.97
CA PRO A 699 -21.35 1.26 35.64
C PRO A 699 -20.56 0.08 35.05
N LEU A 700 -19.36 -0.16 35.57
CA LEU A 700 -18.47 -1.24 35.15
C LEU A 700 -18.49 -2.46 36.08
N ASP A 701 -19.23 -2.45 37.19
CA ASP A 701 -19.22 -3.55 38.17
C ASP A 701 -19.64 -4.89 37.55
N ASN A 702 -20.62 -4.89 36.64
CA ASN A 702 -21.04 -6.11 35.95
C ASN A 702 -19.95 -6.67 35.04
N LYS A 703 -19.16 -5.81 34.37
CA LYS A 703 -17.98 -6.22 33.58
C LYS A 703 -16.94 -6.90 34.48
N TYR A 704 -16.66 -6.34 35.66
CA TYR A 704 -15.69 -6.91 36.60
C TYR A 704 -16.20 -8.21 37.26
N LYS A 705 -17.48 -8.29 37.64
CA LYS A 705 -18.14 -9.53 38.10
C LYS A 705 -18.10 -10.65 37.04
N GLU A 706 -18.31 -10.31 35.76
CA GLU A 706 -18.16 -11.25 34.64
C GLU A 706 -16.70 -11.69 34.41
N LEU A 707 -15.73 -10.77 34.54
CA LEU A 707 -14.30 -11.06 34.40
C LEU A 707 -13.81 -12.03 35.48
N VAL A 708 -14.25 -11.87 36.73
CA VAL A 708 -14.02 -12.82 37.83
C VAL A 708 -14.58 -14.20 37.48
N ALA A 709 -15.82 -14.27 36.98
CA ALA A 709 -16.45 -15.54 36.59
C ALA A 709 -15.75 -16.22 35.40
N MET A 710 -15.18 -15.45 34.48
CA MET A 710 -14.35 -15.96 33.38
C MET A 710 -13.02 -16.53 33.89
N LYS A 711 -12.29 -15.79 34.73
CA LYS A 711 -11.00 -16.23 35.28
C LYS A 711 -11.10 -17.48 36.15
N ARG A 712 -12.17 -17.61 36.94
CA ARG A 712 -12.48 -18.85 37.68
C ARG A 712 -12.68 -20.07 36.77
N LYS A 713 -13.33 -19.90 35.61
CA LYS A 713 -13.52 -20.98 34.62
C LYS A 713 -12.21 -21.36 33.93
N GLU A 714 -11.36 -20.39 33.60
CA GLU A 714 -10.02 -20.65 33.03
C GLU A 714 -9.13 -21.43 34.01
N ALA A 715 -9.15 -21.05 35.29
CA ALA A 715 -8.44 -21.76 36.35
C ALA A 715 -8.91 -23.23 36.50
N MET A 716 -10.23 -23.48 36.44
CA MET A 716 -10.78 -24.84 36.45
C MET A 716 -10.48 -25.66 35.18
N GLY A 717 -10.32 -25.01 34.03
CA GLY A 717 -9.99 -25.67 32.76
C GLY A 717 -8.53 -26.14 32.65
N SER A 718 -7.65 -25.67 33.56
CA SER A 718 -6.20 -25.85 33.45
C SER A 718 -5.63 -27.05 34.23
N THR A 719 -6.45 -27.75 35.03
CA THR A 719 -5.98 -28.80 35.97
C THR A 719 -6.23 -30.24 35.46
N SER A 720 -6.22 -30.47 34.14
CA SER A 720 -6.31 -31.82 33.57
C SER A 720 -5.58 -31.96 32.23
N GLN A 721 -4.27 -31.72 32.26
CA GLN A 721 -3.30 -32.27 31.30
C GLN A 721 -1.88 -32.05 31.82
N HIS A 722 -1.34 -33.06 32.54
CA HIS A 722 0.09 -33.47 32.54
C HIS A 722 0.34 -34.56 33.61
N ALA A 723 -0.05 -35.79 33.28
CA ALA A 723 0.44 -36.99 33.92
C ALA A 723 0.43 -38.14 32.89
N ASP A 724 1.59 -38.37 32.29
CA ASP A 724 2.08 -39.58 31.61
C ASP A 724 1.16 -40.38 30.65
N ALA A 725 1.57 -40.50 29.38
CA ALA A 725 2.10 -41.78 28.89
C ALA A 725 2.65 -41.68 27.45
N ASN A 726 3.64 -42.53 27.18
CA ASN A 726 4.41 -42.67 25.94
C ASN A 726 3.59 -43.25 24.74
N GLU A 727 4.16 -43.15 23.55
CA GLU A 727 3.56 -43.32 22.22
C GLU A 727 2.91 -44.69 21.89
N GLY A 728 1.90 -44.64 20.99
CA GLY A 728 1.82 -45.58 19.86
C GLY A 728 0.55 -46.44 19.72
N SER A 729 -0.33 -46.11 18.75
CA SER A 729 -0.78 -47.03 17.67
C SER A 729 -2.08 -46.59 16.97
N VAL A 730 -1.95 -46.27 15.67
CA VAL A 730 -2.81 -46.63 14.52
C VAL A 730 -4.18 -47.31 14.78
N SER A 731 -5.29 -46.73 14.24
CA SER A 731 -6.16 -47.35 13.20
C SER A 731 -7.41 -46.52 12.79
N GLN A 732 -7.58 -46.32 11.47
CA GLN A 732 -8.81 -46.24 10.62
C GLN A 732 -10.09 -45.51 11.13
N ALA A 733 -10.62 -44.46 10.46
CA ALA A 733 -11.31 -44.40 9.15
C ALA A 733 -12.72 -45.06 9.18
N VAL A 734 -13.81 -44.48 8.62
CA VAL A 734 -14.03 -44.08 7.20
C VAL A 734 -15.23 -43.07 7.04
N GLU A 735 -15.10 -42.09 6.11
CA GLU A 735 -16.14 -41.27 5.38
C GLU A 735 -17.16 -40.39 6.16
N GLU A 736 -17.76 -39.29 5.63
CA GLU A 736 -17.98 -38.79 4.25
C GLU A 736 -17.61 -37.29 4.02
N GLU A 737 -17.62 -36.83 2.75
CA GLU A 737 -17.23 -35.49 2.26
C GLU A 737 -18.33 -34.38 2.34
N PRO A 738 -17.97 -33.07 2.19
CA PRO A 738 -18.89 -31.94 2.25
C PRO A 738 -19.31 -31.36 0.88
N VAL A 739 -20.54 -30.83 0.78
CA VAL A 739 -21.00 -29.97 -0.34
C VAL A 739 -22.04 -28.93 0.15
N PRO A 740 -22.32 -27.84 -0.59
CA PRO A 740 -22.43 -26.51 -0.01
C PRO A 740 -23.86 -25.95 0.01
N MET A 741 -24.05 -24.76 0.58
CA MET A 741 -25.36 -24.10 0.64
C MET A 741 -25.41 -22.81 -0.20
N SER A 742 -26.33 -22.76 -1.16
CA SER A 742 -26.64 -21.56 -1.94
C SER A 742 -28.15 -21.39 -2.17
N LEU A 743 -28.57 -20.12 -2.21
CA LEU A 743 -29.83 -19.57 -2.75
C LEU A 743 -31.21 -19.78 -2.03
N VAL A 744 -31.73 -18.65 -1.52
CA VAL A 744 -32.95 -17.92 -2.01
C VAL A 744 -34.32 -18.63 -1.84
N ASN A 745 -35.36 -18.03 -1.21
CA ASN A 745 -36.06 -16.82 -1.67
C ASN A 745 -37.19 -16.28 -0.73
N LYS A 746 -37.69 -15.07 -1.08
CA LYS A 746 -39.02 -14.44 -0.83
C LYS A 746 -39.29 -13.76 0.53
N MET A 747 -39.25 -12.42 0.51
CA MET A 747 -40.49 -11.60 0.38
C MET A 747 -40.20 -10.12 0.05
N ALA A 748 -40.97 -9.57 -0.90
CA ALA A 748 -41.14 -8.17 -1.33
C ALA A 748 -42.38 -8.12 -2.26
N PRO A 749 -42.89 -6.97 -2.78
CA PRO A 749 -42.57 -5.53 -2.59
C PRO A 749 -43.89 -4.76 -2.22
N PRO A 750 -44.22 -3.51 -2.68
CA PRO A 750 -43.46 -2.33 -3.13
C PRO A 750 -43.77 -1.09 -2.21
N THR A 751 -43.35 0.17 -2.36
CA THR A 751 -42.79 1.07 -3.42
C THR A 751 -42.05 2.21 -2.68
N GLY A 752 -41.39 3.24 -3.23
CA GLY A 752 -41.15 3.70 -4.61
C GLY A 752 -41.04 5.24 -4.68
N LEU A 753 -40.26 5.79 -5.64
CA LEU A 753 -39.97 7.23 -5.88
C LEU A 753 -39.15 7.97 -4.80
N LEU A 754 -38.38 9.04 -5.05
CA LEU A 754 -37.64 9.63 -6.19
C LEU A 754 -37.18 11.02 -5.70
N TRP A 755 -35.89 11.21 -5.41
CA TRP A 755 -35.04 12.40 -5.66
C TRP A 755 -33.72 12.31 -4.88
#